data_AF-A0A6L8SZY3-F1
#
_entry.id   AF-A0A6L8SZY3-F1
#
_cell.length_a   1.000
_cell.length_b   1.000
_cell.length_c   1.000
_cell.angle_alpha   90.00
_cell.angle_beta   90.00
_cell.angle_gamma   90.00
#
_symmetry.space_group_name_H-M   'P 1'
#
loop_
_entity.id
_entity.type
_entity.pdbx_description
1 polymer ?
#
loop_
_entity_poly.entity_id
_entity_poly.type
_entity_poly.pdbx_seq_one_letter_code
_entity_poly.pdbx_strand_id
1 'polypeptide(L)'
;MTNKKLMKKIAPVVMSAAVAMTSMPYAVLASDFTDSEVLTDSTDFSISEEFAAEDAQEEFTTEDVQDAFAAEAQQGEAYVLMNIPYDDFYKAELKNNDVKVDAFTSATLNKSRTAGMMNGNSAYHVDPNGTDVTGVTFPVKVSDLSLLKDQKQVTDSDSVTITVTNRGQTSSNTYTGKDSLIENASYSYYILSETPSYYKELTVNTDGSYSFSAMKGAQTKNVTIDATLKTETKYGDYELDLNNEAFAAVIDTNTDKIYGVTVNTTDGTNYGLRHLENIWRGSMLSWGTGYTTEVHGCPVSSAHYKSIMGKTIDSVTYYTDKGMIVFDVPDVKVQTTTGIKATVADIMNTDSSAAVTFDQALPADFKAQYTVDGTAVSCTDGKLAVGALALGTHKVEIADASGKYASIVTEFTVNTDKMPASYDSNETKLVAAKGITAEEFSAYIKSISKVKVDDTEYAATGRGSKVIVKEDGTLDLTDLQVTDATVFEITAVGYKNNLTFTYKEAENTFELNTSSKTLYTKGSTKTTLKVTTNLTDKITWKSSNAKVATVNSKGVVTAKAKGTAVITASCGEYKVTCKITVKNPSLKLTKSSATVKVGKTTKISAKATPSGKVTYKSSNTKIATVSSKGVVKGKKKGTAKITVTCNGVKKVFTVKVK
;
A
#
# COMPACT_ATOMS: atom_id res chain seq x y z
N MET A 1 -28.24 36.51 -2.60
CA MET A 1 -29.49 35.94 -2.06
C MET A 1 -29.10 35.00 -0.94
N THR A 2 -29.57 35.26 0.27
CA THR A 2 -29.35 34.45 1.47
C THR A 2 -30.02 33.10 1.28
N ASN A 3 -29.32 31.99 1.53
CA ASN A 3 -30.00 30.72 1.75
C ASN A 3 -29.42 29.96 2.94
N LYS A 4 -30.34 29.65 3.85
CA LYS A 4 -30.19 28.94 5.11
C LYS A 4 -30.18 27.43 4.88
N LYS A 5 -29.69 26.73 5.91
CA LYS A 5 -29.84 25.29 6.26
C LYS A 5 -28.72 24.40 5.73
N LEU A 6 -28.14 23.47 6.50
CA LEU A 6 -28.65 22.77 7.69
C LEU A 6 -27.45 22.28 8.55
N MET A 7 -27.36 22.72 9.81
CA MET A 7 -26.48 22.12 10.83
C MET A 7 -27.15 20.87 11.41
N LYS A 8 -26.45 19.73 11.45
CA LYS A 8 -26.88 18.53 12.18
C LYS A 8 -26.11 18.47 13.50
N LYS A 9 -26.81 18.79 14.60
CA LYS A 9 -26.36 18.61 15.98
C LYS A 9 -26.24 17.11 16.27
N ILE A 10 -25.06 16.67 16.71
CA ILE A 10 -24.87 15.42 17.45
C ILE A 10 -24.97 15.79 18.93
N ALA A 11 -25.89 15.17 19.66
CA ALA A 11 -25.99 15.28 21.11
C ALA A 11 -25.19 14.16 21.77
N PRO A 12 -24.54 14.40 22.93
CA PRO A 12 -23.81 13.37 23.67
C PRO A 12 -24.77 12.65 24.64
N VAL A 13 -24.59 11.34 24.81
CA VAL A 13 -25.18 10.58 25.93
C VAL A 13 -24.02 9.92 26.67
N VAL A 14 -23.88 10.27 27.94
CA VAL A 14 -22.88 9.76 28.88
C VAL A 14 -23.62 8.93 29.95
N MET A 15 -23.08 7.72 30.17
CA MET A 15 -23.16 6.82 31.36
C MET A 15 -24.51 6.44 31.98
N SER A 16 -24.72 5.12 32.14
CA SER A 16 -24.40 4.45 33.42
C SER A 16 -24.51 2.92 33.31
N ALA A 17 -23.70 2.24 34.11
CA ALA A 17 -23.49 0.80 34.20
C ALA A 17 -24.72 -0.01 34.65
N ALA A 18 -24.78 -1.28 34.22
CA ALA A 18 -25.30 -2.39 35.01
C ALA A 18 -24.68 -3.71 34.52
N VAL A 19 -24.14 -4.47 35.47
CA VAL A 19 -23.55 -5.80 35.38
C VAL A 19 -24.62 -6.85 35.10
N ALA A 20 -24.35 -7.82 34.22
CA ALA A 20 -24.90 -9.17 34.30
C ALA A 20 -24.08 -10.13 33.42
N MET A 21 -23.45 -11.11 34.07
CA MET A 21 -22.88 -12.31 33.45
C MET A 21 -24.02 -13.21 32.96
N THR A 22 -23.95 -13.76 31.75
CA THR A 22 -24.51 -15.08 31.40
C THR A 22 -23.96 -15.62 30.07
N SER A 23 -23.26 -16.75 30.19
CA SER A 23 -23.29 -17.96 29.33
C SER A 23 -23.56 -17.86 27.81
N MET A 24 -22.62 -18.40 27.04
CA MET A 24 -22.87 -18.99 25.70
C MET A 24 -23.86 -20.17 25.81
N PRO A 25 -24.55 -20.54 24.72
CA PRO A 25 -24.01 -21.64 23.91
C PRO A 25 -24.12 -21.46 22.39
N TYR A 26 -23.22 -22.19 21.74
CA TYR A 26 -23.11 -22.45 20.31
C TYR A 26 -24.43 -22.95 19.68
N ALA A 27 -24.78 -22.39 18.52
CA ALA A 27 -25.80 -22.93 17.63
C ALA A 27 -25.15 -23.49 16.36
N VAL A 28 -25.45 -24.77 16.14
CA VAL A 28 -25.21 -25.59 14.97
C VAL A 28 -25.99 -25.05 13.77
N LEU A 29 -25.39 -25.04 12.58
CA LEU A 29 -26.12 -25.06 11.32
C LEU A 29 -25.74 -26.33 10.55
N ALA A 30 -26.74 -27.19 10.41
CA ALA A 30 -26.90 -28.17 9.33
C ALA A 30 -26.95 -27.42 7.98
N SER A 31 -26.80 -28.00 6.80
CA SER A 31 -26.93 -29.34 6.24
C SER A 31 -26.40 -29.25 4.81
N ASP A 32 -25.93 -30.34 4.22
CA ASP A 32 -26.45 -30.74 2.90
C ASP A 32 -26.07 -32.19 2.57
N PHE A 33 -27.10 -32.90 2.13
CA PHE A 33 -27.18 -34.31 1.76
C PHE A 33 -26.60 -34.57 0.36
N THR A 34 -26.01 -35.76 0.15
CA THR A 34 -26.43 -36.70 -0.92
C THR A 34 -25.93 -38.12 -0.60
N ASP A 35 -26.88 -39.06 -0.53
CA ASP A 35 -26.94 -40.42 -1.13
C ASP A 35 -25.63 -41.19 -1.43
N SER A 36 -25.54 -42.51 -1.35
CA SER A 36 -26.41 -43.62 -0.91
C SER A 36 -25.58 -44.91 -1.10
N GLU A 37 -26.09 -46.00 -0.51
CA GLU A 37 -25.72 -47.42 -0.71
C GLU A 37 -24.45 -47.95 -0.02
N VAL A 38 -24.36 -49.18 0.49
CA VAL A 38 -25.19 -50.31 0.99
C VAL A 38 -24.15 -51.38 1.39
N LEU A 39 -24.56 -52.37 2.21
CA LEU A 39 -23.85 -53.59 2.69
C LEU A 39 -23.27 -53.44 4.10
N THR A 40 -24.03 -53.68 5.17
CA THR A 40 -24.44 -54.98 5.75
C THR A 40 -23.31 -56.02 5.77
N ASP A 41 -22.86 -56.43 6.95
CA ASP A 41 -23.37 -57.67 7.56
C ASP A 41 -22.86 -57.88 8.99
N SER A 42 -23.78 -58.41 9.82
CA SER A 42 -23.63 -59.34 10.96
C SER A 42 -22.68 -58.98 12.12
N THR A 43 -23.02 -59.08 13.41
CA THR A 43 -23.94 -59.92 14.21
C THR A 43 -24.21 -59.16 15.54
N ASP A 44 -25.43 -58.80 15.95
CA ASP A 44 -26.49 -59.62 16.56
C ASP A 44 -26.13 -60.28 17.92
N PHE A 45 -26.53 -59.67 19.05
CA PHE A 45 -27.65 -60.11 19.93
C PHE A 45 -27.67 -59.35 21.28
N SER A 46 -28.57 -58.36 21.36
CA SER A 46 -29.70 -58.20 22.30
C SER A 46 -29.74 -59.10 23.56
N ILE A 47 -30.05 -58.62 24.78
CA ILE A 47 -31.38 -58.19 25.28
C ILE A 47 -31.17 -57.69 26.74
N SER A 48 -31.59 -56.45 27.06
CA SER A 48 -32.78 -56.06 27.88
C SER A 48 -32.54 -56.20 29.39
N GLU A 49 -33.06 -55.41 30.33
CA GLU A 49 -34.13 -54.42 30.45
C GLU A 49 -33.76 -53.60 31.72
N GLU A 50 -33.79 -52.27 31.73
CA GLU A 50 -34.96 -51.39 31.87
C GLU A 50 -35.33 -51.08 33.34
N PHE A 51 -35.79 -49.83 33.53
CA PHE A 51 -36.36 -49.15 34.69
C PHE A 51 -35.36 -48.44 35.62
N ALA A 52 -35.23 -47.11 35.51
CA ALA A 52 -36.14 -46.08 36.08
C ALA A 52 -35.95 -45.99 37.60
N ALA A 53 -35.87 -44.85 38.26
CA ALA A 53 -35.97 -43.44 37.92
C ALA A 53 -35.33 -42.67 39.09
N GLU A 54 -35.31 -41.35 38.91
CA GLU A 54 -35.57 -40.36 39.96
C GLU A 54 -34.36 -39.74 40.68
N ASP A 55 -34.30 -38.43 40.45
CA ASP A 55 -33.52 -37.39 41.12
C ASP A 55 -33.64 -37.43 42.64
N ALA A 56 -32.53 -37.11 43.32
CA ALA A 56 -32.51 -36.03 44.30
C ALA A 56 -31.06 -35.63 44.63
N GLN A 57 -30.76 -34.36 44.41
CA GLN A 57 -29.66 -33.64 45.04
C GLN A 57 -29.78 -33.74 46.56
N GLU A 58 -28.68 -33.95 47.27
CA GLU A 58 -28.31 -33.05 48.37
C GLU A 58 -26.80 -33.13 48.69
N GLU A 59 -26.24 -31.93 48.76
CA GLU A 59 -24.95 -31.52 49.32
C GLU A 59 -24.62 -32.20 50.66
N PHE A 60 -23.33 -32.45 50.92
CA PHE A 60 -22.53 -31.69 51.90
C PHE A 60 -21.29 -32.49 52.35
N THR A 61 -20.13 -31.97 51.92
CA THR A 61 -18.82 -31.85 52.59
C THR A 61 -18.35 -32.90 53.61
N THR A 62 -17.09 -33.34 53.47
CA THR A 62 -15.90 -32.73 54.12
C THR A 62 -14.72 -33.60 53.67
N GLU A 63 -13.78 -33.04 52.91
CA GLU A 63 -12.53 -32.49 53.45
C GLU A 63 -11.64 -33.56 54.09
N ASP A 64 -10.39 -33.52 53.64
CA ASP A 64 -9.23 -34.24 54.17
C ASP A 64 -9.18 -35.75 53.86
N VAL A 65 -8.52 -36.10 52.76
CA VAL A 65 -7.23 -36.82 52.72
C VAL A 65 -6.96 -37.24 51.26
N GLN A 66 -6.39 -36.34 50.46
CA GLN A 66 -5.54 -36.73 49.32
C GLN A 66 -4.68 -35.57 48.81
N ASP A 67 -4.08 -34.85 49.75
CA ASP A 67 -3.09 -33.80 49.49
C ASP A 67 -1.88 -34.04 50.42
N ALA A 68 -1.27 -35.23 50.33
CA ALA A 68 -0.09 -35.62 51.13
C ALA A 68 0.69 -36.87 50.66
N PHE A 69 0.57 -37.29 49.40
CA PHE A 69 1.40 -38.37 48.80
C PHE A 69 1.63 -37.99 47.33
N ALA A 70 2.82 -37.68 46.80
CA ALA A 70 4.17 -37.90 47.28
C ALA A 70 5.10 -36.78 46.76
N ALA A 71 5.61 -35.96 47.67
CA ALA A 71 6.92 -35.31 47.51
C ALA A 71 7.98 -36.21 48.17
N GLU A 72 8.03 -37.48 47.76
CA GLU A 72 9.27 -38.24 47.90
C GLU A 72 10.12 -37.81 46.72
N ALA A 73 11.23 -37.12 46.99
CA ALA A 73 12.22 -36.84 45.96
C ALA A 73 12.54 -38.16 45.25
N GLN A 74 12.14 -38.28 43.97
CA GLN A 74 12.57 -39.39 43.14
C GLN A 74 14.10 -39.39 43.18
N GLN A 75 14.69 -40.32 43.93
CA GLN A 75 16.14 -40.43 44.04
C GLN A 75 16.62 -41.17 42.79
N GLY A 76 17.52 -40.54 42.03
CA GLY A 76 18.17 -41.18 40.89
C GLY A 76 18.28 -40.33 39.64
N GLU A 77 18.96 -40.92 38.67
CA GLU A 77 19.21 -40.33 37.36
C GLU A 77 17.90 -40.12 36.59
N ALA A 78 17.71 -38.93 36.02
CA ALA A 78 16.53 -38.59 35.25
C ALA A 78 16.85 -37.65 34.08
N TYR A 79 15.94 -37.61 33.12
CA TYR A 79 15.93 -36.60 32.06
C TYR A 79 14.83 -35.59 32.36
N VAL A 80 15.16 -34.31 32.25
CA VAL A 80 14.22 -33.21 32.48
C VAL A 80 14.25 -32.25 31.31
N LEU A 81 13.15 -31.59 31.03
CA LEU A 81 13.11 -30.40 30.19
C LEU A 81 13.32 -29.18 31.11
N MET A 82 14.36 -28.39 30.87
CA MET A 82 14.78 -27.32 31.78
C MET A 82 14.94 -25.98 31.07
N ASN A 83 14.54 -24.89 31.74
CA ASN A 83 14.84 -23.53 31.31
C ASN A 83 16.31 -23.18 31.61
N ILE A 84 17.19 -23.18 30.61
CA ILE A 84 18.62 -22.88 30.74
C ILE A 84 18.88 -21.44 30.26
N PRO A 85 19.49 -20.55 31.05
CA PRO A 85 19.93 -19.24 30.57
C PRO A 85 20.86 -19.34 29.37
N TYR A 86 20.85 -18.37 28.46
CA TYR A 86 21.72 -18.42 27.26
C TYR A 86 23.21 -18.56 27.60
N ASP A 87 23.69 -17.81 28.59
CA ASP A 87 25.09 -17.85 29.03
C ASP A 87 25.51 -19.29 29.36
N ASP A 88 24.69 -19.99 30.14
CA ASP A 88 24.95 -21.37 30.56
C ASP A 88 24.76 -22.38 29.43
N PHE A 89 23.76 -22.16 28.56
CA PHE A 89 23.51 -23.03 27.41
C PHE A 89 24.70 -23.05 26.45
N TYR A 90 25.23 -21.86 26.13
CA TYR A 90 26.33 -21.70 25.19
C TYR A 90 27.72 -21.92 25.80
N LYS A 91 27.89 -21.84 27.13
CA LYS A 91 29.21 -21.89 27.78
C LYS A 91 30.11 -23.06 27.34
N ALA A 92 29.55 -24.25 27.16
CA ALA A 92 30.29 -25.42 26.72
C ALA A 92 30.34 -25.60 25.18
N GLU A 93 29.55 -24.81 24.45
CA GLU A 93 29.52 -24.78 22.99
C GLU A 93 30.55 -23.80 22.41
N LEU A 94 30.80 -22.71 23.13
CA LEU A 94 31.68 -21.64 22.67
C LEU A 94 33.15 -21.96 22.92
N LYS A 95 33.99 -21.60 21.94
CA LYS A 95 35.45 -21.64 22.04
C LYS A 95 36.00 -20.26 21.74
N ASN A 96 37.07 -19.90 22.45
CA ASN A 96 37.81 -18.65 22.27
C ASN A 96 36.96 -17.36 22.43
N ASN A 97 35.81 -17.44 23.11
CA ASN A 97 34.93 -16.31 23.40
C ASN A 97 34.28 -16.48 24.79
N ASP A 98 34.84 -15.80 25.79
CA ASP A 98 34.36 -15.84 27.18
C ASP A 98 33.34 -14.73 27.49
N VAL A 99 32.95 -13.92 26.50
CA VAL A 99 31.94 -12.87 26.70
C VAL A 99 30.59 -13.55 26.83
N LYS A 100 29.86 -13.25 27.91
CA LYS A 100 28.56 -13.86 28.21
C LYS A 100 27.52 -13.60 27.12
N VAL A 101 26.68 -14.59 26.87
CA VAL A 101 25.44 -14.44 26.09
C VAL A 101 24.32 -14.13 27.08
N ASP A 102 24.11 -12.85 27.36
CA ASP A 102 23.13 -12.38 28.33
C ASP A 102 21.67 -12.52 27.85
N ALA A 103 20.74 -12.45 28.82
CA ALA A 103 19.32 -12.30 28.51
C ALA A 103 19.08 -11.00 27.75
N PHE A 104 18.02 -10.96 26.95
CA PHE A 104 17.76 -9.81 26.08
C PHE A 104 16.29 -9.43 26.00
N THR A 105 16.03 -8.13 26.08
CA THR A 105 14.70 -7.53 26.00
C THR A 105 14.17 -7.63 24.56
N SER A 106 13.11 -8.40 24.33
CA SER A 106 12.54 -8.49 22.97
C SER A 106 11.68 -7.26 22.64
N ALA A 107 11.55 -6.95 21.35
CA ALA A 107 10.76 -5.82 20.89
C ALA A 107 9.29 -5.89 21.30
N THR A 108 8.89 -5.05 22.27
CA THR A 108 7.60 -5.03 22.96
C THR A 108 7.27 -6.32 23.71
N LEU A 109 6.86 -6.21 24.99
CA LEU A 109 6.32 -7.29 25.84
C LEU A 109 5.42 -8.31 25.12
N ASN A 110 4.67 -7.85 24.12
CA ASN A 110 3.69 -8.64 23.40
C ASN A 110 4.29 -9.59 22.35
N LYS A 111 5.47 -9.30 21.81
CA LYS A 111 6.05 -10.06 20.69
C LYS A 111 6.49 -11.44 21.14
N SER A 112 7.32 -11.51 22.19
CA SER A 112 7.72 -12.77 22.84
C SER A 112 6.53 -13.61 23.31
N ARG A 113 5.44 -12.96 23.71
CA ARG A 113 4.19 -13.56 24.21
C ARG A 113 3.14 -13.88 23.13
N THR A 114 3.42 -13.71 21.84
CA THR A 114 2.42 -13.97 20.78
C THR A 114 2.29 -15.48 20.52
N ALA A 115 1.06 -15.98 20.39
CA ALA A 115 0.74 -17.41 20.22
C ALA A 115 1.54 -18.09 19.09
N GLY A 116 1.67 -17.46 17.92
CA GLY A 116 2.42 -18.01 16.79
C GLY A 116 3.92 -18.16 17.04
N MET A 117 4.45 -17.47 18.06
CA MET A 117 5.82 -17.62 18.52
C MET A 117 5.89 -18.64 19.66
N MET A 118 4.96 -18.66 20.60
CA MET A 118 4.99 -19.59 21.74
C MET A 118 4.41 -20.99 21.46
N ASN A 119 3.67 -21.17 20.36
CA ASN A 119 3.06 -22.46 20.03
C ASN A 119 4.10 -23.41 19.42
N GLY A 120 4.72 -24.22 20.27
CA GLY A 120 5.30 -25.53 19.94
C GLY A 120 6.64 -25.54 19.20
N ASN A 121 7.00 -24.48 18.46
CA ASN A 121 8.25 -24.43 17.68
C ASN A 121 9.34 -23.57 18.32
N SER A 122 8.96 -22.68 19.23
CA SER A 122 9.96 -21.89 19.94
C SER A 122 10.54 -22.68 21.09
N ALA A 123 11.86 -22.72 21.11
CA ALA A 123 12.64 -23.37 22.13
C ALA A 123 13.22 -22.38 23.15
N TYR A 124 12.86 -21.09 23.06
CA TYR A 124 13.29 -20.08 24.03
C TYR A 124 12.36 -20.05 25.26
N HIS A 125 12.85 -19.54 26.38
CA HIS A 125 12.01 -19.14 27.52
C HIS A 125 12.20 -17.65 27.82
N VAL A 126 11.22 -17.08 28.51
CA VAL A 126 11.23 -15.69 28.94
C VAL A 126 11.23 -15.58 30.45
N ASP A 127 11.58 -14.41 30.97
CA ASP A 127 11.40 -14.12 32.39
C ASP A 127 9.90 -14.19 32.78
N PRO A 128 9.56 -14.30 34.08
CA PRO A 128 8.16 -14.40 34.50
C PRO A 128 7.24 -13.26 34.05
N ASN A 129 7.79 -12.08 33.74
CA ASN A 129 7.00 -10.96 33.21
C ASN A 129 6.87 -11.01 31.68
N GLY A 130 7.63 -11.88 31.01
CA GLY A 130 7.69 -12.03 29.55
C GLY A 130 8.33 -10.84 28.83
N THR A 131 9.07 -10.03 29.57
CA THR A 131 9.85 -8.88 29.07
C THR A 131 11.07 -9.33 28.28
N ASP A 132 11.80 -10.31 28.81
CA ASP A 132 13.13 -10.66 28.34
C ASP A 132 13.17 -12.12 27.92
N VAL A 133 13.81 -12.40 26.79
CA VAL A 133 14.19 -13.76 26.42
C VAL A 133 15.44 -14.10 27.20
N THR A 134 15.30 -15.00 28.18
CA THR A 134 16.35 -15.30 29.16
C THR A 134 17.20 -16.50 28.77
N GLY A 135 16.69 -17.37 27.89
CA GLY A 135 17.44 -18.52 27.42
C GLY A 135 16.57 -19.50 26.65
N VAL A 136 16.81 -20.79 26.86
CA VAL A 136 16.22 -21.88 26.10
C VAL A 136 15.63 -22.94 27.01
N THR A 137 14.56 -23.59 26.59
CA THR A 137 13.97 -24.76 27.25
C THR A 137 14.52 -26.00 26.56
N PHE A 138 15.44 -26.72 27.22
CA PHE A 138 16.25 -27.78 26.59
C PHE A 138 16.28 -29.06 27.44
N PRO A 139 16.39 -30.27 26.83
CA PRO A 139 16.52 -31.51 27.60
C PRO A 139 17.87 -31.64 28.32
N VAL A 140 17.81 -31.98 29.60
CA VAL A 140 18.97 -32.10 30.50
C VAL A 140 18.95 -33.46 31.18
N LYS A 141 20.09 -34.13 31.16
CA LYS A 141 20.35 -35.31 31.98
C LYS A 141 20.87 -34.88 33.34
N VAL A 142 20.21 -35.33 34.39
CA VAL A 142 20.52 -35.02 35.78
C VAL A 142 20.92 -36.31 36.47
N SER A 143 22.08 -36.35 37.11
CA SER A 143 22.59 -37.57 37.78
C SER A 143 21.76 -37.97 38.99
N ASP A 144 21.16 -36.99 39.67
CA ASP A 144 20.23 -37.17 40.78
C ASP A 144 19.26 -35.98 40.85
N LEU A 145 17.95 -36.23 40.75
CA LEU A 145 16.92 -35.19 40.86
C LEU A 145 16.98 -34.39 42.17
N SER A 146 17.56 -34.95 43.24
CA SER A 146 17.76 -34.22 44.51
C SER A 146 18.60 -32.94 44.36
N LEU A 147 19.41 -32.85 43.30
CA LEU A 147 20.20 -31.67 42.94
C LEU A 147 19.35 -30.46 42.51
N LEU A 148 18.08 -30.69 42.15
CA LEU A 148 17.13 -29.68 41.70
C LEU A 148 16.05 -29.36 42.74
N LYS A 149 16.19 -29.85 43.98
CA LYS A 149 15.19 -29.65 45.06
C LYS A 149 14.82 -28.19 45.33
N ASP A 150 15.72 -27.26 45.02
CA ASP A 150 15.54 -25.82 45.23
C ASP A 150 14.96 -25.12 43.99
N GLN A 151 14.73 -25.86 42.89
CA GLN A 151 14.15 -25.37 41.64
C GLN A 151 12.67 -25.74 41.52
N LYS A 152 11.92 -24.94 40.76
CA LYS A 152 10.51 -25.21 40.53
C LYS A 152 10.34 -26.39 39.57
N GLN A 153 9.71 -27.46 40.06
CA GLN A 153 9.20 -28.54 39.21
C GLN A 153 7.83 -28.16 38.65
N VAL A 154 7.69 -28.27 37.33
CA VAL A 154 6.44 -28.18 36.58
C VAL A 154 5.91 -29.61 36.36
N THR A 155 4.61 -29.78 36.50
CA THR A 155 3.86 -31.03 36.41
C THR A 155 2.74 -30.91 35.37
N ASP A 156 2.10 -32.03 35.00
CA ASP A 156 1.00 -32.03 34.04
C ASP A 156 -0.23 -31.22 34.49
N SER A 157 -0.38 -31.00 35.80
CA SER A 157 -1.43 -30.15 36.37
C SER A 157 -1.13 -28.65 36.29
N ASP A 158 0.11 -28.25 36.05
CA ASP A 158 0.48 -26.84 35.97
C ASP A 158 0.01 -26.22 34.66
N SER A 159 -0.40 -24.95 34.73
CA SER A 159 -0.76 -24.18 33.56
C SER A 159 -0.42 -22.70 33.70
N VAL A 160 -0.20 -22.04 32.57
CA VAL A 160 -0.02 -20.59 32.48
C VAL A 160 -0.88 -20.06 31.34
N THR A 161 -1.66 -19.02 31.60
CA THR A 161 -2.47 -18.35 30.57
C THR A 161 -1.82 -17.03 30.22
N ILE A 162 -1.47 -16.86 28.95
CA ILE A 162 -0.80 -15.68 28.42
C ILE A 162 -1.78 -14.91 27.56
N THR A 163 -2.04 -13.66 27.97
CA THR A 163 -2.92 -12.73 27.26
C THR A 163 -2.10 -11.61 26.63
N VAL A 164 -2.26 -11.42 25.33
CA VAL A 164 -1.57 -10.38 24.56
C VAL A 164 -2.58 -9.45 23.90
N THR A 165 -2.33 -8.15 23.96
CA THR A 165 -3.12 -7.13 23.24
C THR A 165 -2.28 -6.48 22.14
N ASN A 166 -2.56 -6.84 20.88
CA ASN A 166 -1.89 -6.29 19.71
C ASN A 166 -2.84 -5.39 18.92
N ARG A 167 -2.46 -4.12 18.72
CA ARG A 167 -3.25 -3.13 17.95
C ARG A 167 -4.73 -3.02 18.39
N GLY A 168 -4.98 -3.11 19.70
CA GLY A 168 -6.33 -3.06 20.27
C GLY A 168 -7.13 -4.37 20.20
N GLN A 169 -6.54 -5.45 19.69
CA GLN A 169 -7.12 -6.80 19.70
C GLN A 169 -6.44 -7.65 20.77
N THR A 170 -7.23 -8.30 21.62
CA THR A 170 -6.74 -9.16 22.70
C THR A 170 -6.92 -10.63 22.35
N SER A 171 -5.87 -11.43 22.55
CA SER A 171 -5.86 -12.89 22.40
C SER A 171 -5.29 -13.55 23.64
N SER A 172 -5.84 -14.68 24.07
CA SER A 172 -5.36 -15.44 25.23
C SER A 172 -5.10 -16.89 24.85
N ASN A 173 -3.99 -17.46 25.32
CA ASN A 173 -3.65 -18.87 25.12
C ASN A 173 -3.21 -19.49 26.45
N THR A 174 -3.62 -20.72 26.70
CA THR A 174 -3.27 -21.46 27.92
C THR A 174 -2.29 -22.57 27.57
N TYR A 175 -1.14 -22.57 28.22
CA TYR A 175 -0.09 -23.58 28.12
C TYR A 175 -0.16 -24.48 29.35
N THR A 176 -0.10 -25.79 29.16
CA THR A 176 -0.28 -26.78 30.23
C THR A 176 0.89 -27.75 30.28
N GLY A 177 1.13 -28.36 31.44
CA GLY A 177 2.21 -29.34 31.59
C GLY A 177 3.57 -28.74 31.25
N LYS A 178 4.38 -29.51 30.49
CA LYS A 178 5.71 -29.08 30.04
C LYS A 178 5.73 -27.74 29.30
N ASP A 179 4.67 -27.40 28.56
CA ASP A 179 4.64 -26.16 27.77
C ASP A 179 4.43 -24.93 28.66
N SER A 180 3.98 -25.10 29.91
CA SER A 180 3.89 -24.02 30.88
C SER A 180 5.26 -23.53 31.39
N LEU A 181 6.35 -24.23 31.06
CA LEU A 181 7.72 -23.79 31.38
C LEU A 181 8.07 -22.42 30.78
N ILE A 182 7.40 -21.98 29.71
CA ILE A 182 7.74 -20.78 28.94
C ILE A 182 7.96 -19.49 29.76
N GLU A 183 7.20 -19.27 30.84
CA GLU A 183 7.30 -18.09 31.74
C GLU A 183 7.74 -18.45 33.17
N ASN A 184 8.25 -19.67 33.36
CA ASN A 184 8.85 -20.04 34.63
C ASN A 184 10.29 -19.56 34.72
N ALA A 185 10.74 -19.29 35.95
CA ALA A 185 12.11 -18.84 36.22
C ALA A 185 13.16 -19.79 35.62
N SER A 186 14.36 -19.27 35.36
CA SER A 186 15.48 -20.11 34.94
C SER A 186 15.72 -21.26 35.91
N TYR A 187 16.12 -22.40 35.34
CA TYR A 187 16.30 -23.72 35.96
C TYR A 187 15.02 -24.42 36.43
N SER A 188 13.85 -23.81 36.26
CA SER A 188 12.58 -24.57 36.38
C SER A 188 12.56 -25.72 35.38
N TYR A 189 11.98 -26.84 35.79
CA TYR A 189 12.10 -28.09 35.03
C TYR A 189 10.82 -28.93 35.03
N TYR A 190 10.69 -29.80 34.03
CA TYR A 190 9.64 -30.80 33.90
C TYR A 190 10.29 -32.17 33.67
N ILE A 191 9.86 -33.22 34.39
CA ILE A 191 10.47 -34.56 34.28
C ILE A 191 9.97 -35.25 33.00
N LEU A 192 10.90 -35.72 32.16
CA LEU A 192 10.57 -36.43 30.93
C LEU A 192 10.34 -37.92 31.22
N SER A 193 9.28 -38.48 30.62
CA SER A 193 8.97 -39.91 30.67
C SER A 193 9.87 -40.76 29.76
N GLU A 194 10.49 -40.13 28.76
CA GLU A 194 11.30 -40.77 27.73
C GLU A 194 12.71 -40.18 27.69
N THR A 195 13.68 -41.00 27.29
CA THR A 195 15.05 -40.52 27.05
C THR A 195 15.06 -39.67 25.77
N PRO A 196 15.41 -38.39 25.85
CA PRO A 196 15.48 -37.54 24.67
C PRO A 196 16.65 -37.98 23.79
N SER A 197 16.48 -37.87 22.47
CA SER A 197 17.54 -38.22 21.50
C SER A 197 18.73 -37.26 21.58
N TYR A 198 18.59 -36.12 22.25
CA TYR A 198 19.62 -35.12 22.51
C TYR A 198 19.44 -34.53 23.90
N TYR A 199 20.54 -34.20 24.57
CA TYR A 199 20.52 -33.62 25.90
C TYR A 199 21.85 -32.96 26.26
N LYS A 200 21.85 -32.13 27.31
CA LYS A 200 23.06 -31.68 28.01
C LYS A 200 23.12 -32.35 29.38
N GLU A 201 24.31 -32.59 29.92
CA GLU A 201 24.46 -33.11 31.28
C GLU A 201 24.62 -31.97 32.28
N LEU A 202 23.87 -32.00 33.37
CA LEU A 202 23.97 -31.06 34.47
C LEU A 202 25.15 -31.40 35.38
N THR A 203 25.91 -30.38 35.77
CA THR A 203 26.89 -30.44 36.86
C THR A 203 26.61 -29.31 37.85
N VAL A 204 26.46 -29.65 39.13
CA VAL A 204 26.38 -28.66 40.22
C VAL A 204 27.79 -28.37 40.70
N ASN A 205 28.21 -27.11 40.56
CA ASN A 205 29.52 -26.65 40.95
C ASN A 205 29.64 -26.51 42.48
N THR A 206 30.87 -26.37 42.98
CA THR A 206 31.14 -26.23 44.42
C THR A 206 30.47 -24.99 45.05
N ASP A 207 30.19 -23.96 44.25
CA ASP A 207 29.48 -22.74 44.65
C ASP A 207 27.95 -22.86 44.56
N GLY A 208 27.43 -24.03 44.19
CA GLY A 208 26.01 -24.27 44.00
C GLY A 208 25.46 -23.82 42.64
N SER A 209 26.28 -23.19 41.79
CA SER A 209 25.86 -22.83 40.43
C SER A 209 25.75 -24.06 39.52
N TYR A 210 24.93 -23.95 38.48
CA TYR A 210 24.79 -25.01 37.48
C TYR A 210 25.72 -24.79 36.30
N SER A 211 26.26 -25.87 35.76
CA SER A 211 26.95 -25.90 34.48
C SER A 211 26.44 -27.06 33.64
N PHE A 212 26.55 -26.91 32.33
CA PHE A 212 26.01 -27.87 31.37
C PHE A 212 27.09 -28.30 30.40
N SER A 213 27.07 -29.58 30.01
CA SER A 213 27.96 -30.08 28.95
C SER A 213 27.65 -29.46 27.59
N ALA A 214 28.52 -29.71 26.60
CA ALA A 214 28.12 -29.58 25.20
C ALA A 214 26.94 -30.54 24.91
N MET A 215 26.14 -30.23 23.89
CA MET A 215 25.03 -31.08 23.45
C MET A 215 25.53 -32.49 23.12
N LYS A 216 24.91 -33.49 23.74
CA LYS A 216 25.12 -34.92 23.49
C LYS A 216 23.89 -35.49 22.79
N GLY A 217 24.06 -36.63 22.14
CA GLY A 217 22.98 -37.35 21.46
C GLY A 217 23.02 -37.19 19.93
N ALA A 218 21.86 -36.95 19.32
CA ALA A 218 21.58 -37.07 17.88
C ALA A 218 22.70 -36.62 16.93
N GLN A 219 22.87 -37.37 15.83
CA GLN A 219 23.96 -37.24 14.87
C GLN A 219 24.13 -35.81 14.36
N THR A 220 25.38 -35.40 14.19
CA THR A 220 25.71 -34.15 13.49
C THR A 220 25.48 -34.31 11.99
N LYS A 221 24.65 -33.45 11.41
CA LYS A 221 24.44 -33.36 9.97
C LYS A 221 25.21 -32.15 9.42
N ASN A 222 26.15 -32.38 8.51
CA ASN A 222 26.84 -31.31 7.79
C ASN A 222 26.16 -31.06 6.44
N VAL A 223 25.96 -29.79 6.09
CA VAL A 223 25.30 -29.36 4.86
C VAL A 223 26.04 -28.16 4.29
N THR A 224 26.48 -28.24 3.05
CA THR A 224 27.03 -27.05 2.36
C THR A 224 25.90 -26.13 1.92
N ILE A 225 26.04 -24.83 2.18
CA ILE A 225 25.04 -23.82 1.81
C ILE A 225 25.72 -22.51 1.42
N ASP A 226 25.16 -21.84 0.42
CA ASP A 226 25.61 -20.49 0.08
C ASP A 226 25.19 -19.49 1.16
N ALA A 227 26.05 -18.51 1.44
CA ALA A 227 25.78 -17.44 2.39
C ALA A 227 26.23 -16.08 1.85
N THR A 228 25.51 -15.02 2.19
CA THR A 228 25.83 -13.64 1.83
C THR A 228 25.84 -12.77 3.07
N LEU A 229 26.95 -12.06 3.32
CA LEU A 229 27.05 -11.07 4.40
C LEU A 229 26.74 -9.67 3.87
N LYS A 230 25.83 -8.98 4.53
CA LYS A 230 25.48 -7.59 4.30
C LYS A 230 25.97 -6.74 5.47
N THR A 231 26.53 -5.58 5.14
CA THR A 231 26.89 -4.53 6.10
C THR A 231 25.90 -3.36 6.09
N GLU A 232 25.00 -3.33 5.10
CA GLU A 232 23.88 -2.39 5.00
C GLU A 232 22.59 -3.11 5.40
N THR A 233 22.29 -3.13 6.70
CA THR A 233 21.09 -3.76 7.25
C THR A 233 20.41 -2.83 8.27
N LYS A 234 19.13 -3.09 8.53
CA LYS A 234 18.33 -2.41 9.56
C LYS A 234 18.26 -3.21 10.87
N TYR A 235 18.88 -4.38 10.92
CA TYR A 235 18.74 -5.35 12.01
C TYR A 235 20.02 -5.52 12.84
N GLY A 236 21.10 -4.79 12.54
CA GLY A 236 22.39 -4.92 13.21
C GLY A 236 23.50 -4.20 12.43
N ASP A 237 24.76 -4.50 12.77
CA ASP A 237 25.93 -4.04 11.99
C ASP A 237 26.22 -4.99 10.82
N TYR A 238 25.79 -6.26 10.96
CA TYR A 238 25.99 -7.33 9.99
C TYR A 238 24.74 -8.19 9.90
N GLU A 239 24.41 -8.65 8.69
CA GLU A 239 23.36 -9.63 8.42
C GLU A 239 23.93 -10.71 7.50
N LEU A 240 23.99 -11.95 7.99
CA LEU A 240 24.37 -13.14 7.25
C LEU A 240 23.11 -13.87 6.79
N ASP A 241 22.89 -13.87 5.49
CA ASP A 241 21.79 -14.58 4.85
C ASP A 241 22.27 -15.93 4.33
N LEU A 242 21.72 -17.01 4.88
CA LEU A 242 21.86 -18.35 4.33
C LEU A 242 20.85 -18.55 3.20
N ASN A 243 21.23 -19.30 2.15
CA ASN A 243 20.32 -19.58 1.04
C ASN A 243 19.00 -20.21 1.54
N ASN A 244 17.89 -19.47 1.40
CA ASN A 244 16.65 -19.84 2.07
C ASN A 244 16.03 -21.14 1.54
N GLU A 245 16.21 -21.46 0.25
CA GLU A 245 15.68 -22.70 -0.33
C GLU A 245 16.42 -23.93 0.21
N ALA A 246 17.76 -23.87 0.22
CA ALA A 246 18.60 -24.92 0.78
C ALA A 246 18.41 -25.06 2.30
N PHE A 247 18.25 -23.94 3.01
CA PHE A 247 17.98 -23.94 4.45
C PHE A 247 16.65 -24.63 4.78
N ALA A 248 15.57 -24.23 4.10
CA ALA A 248 14.22 -24.78 4.34
C ALA A 248 14.09 -26.27 4.02
N ALA A 249 14.96 -26.81 3.16
CA ALA A 249 15.04 -28.25 2.90
C ALA A 249 15.62 -29.06 4.08
N VAL A 250 16.25 -28.39 5.04
CA VAL A 250 16.93 -29.01 6.19
C VAL A 250 16.22 -28.67 7.50
N ILE A 251 15.78 -27.43 7.68
CA ILE A 251 15.09 -26.93 8.86
C ILE A 251 13.78 -26.25 8.44
N ASP A 252 12.65 -26.78 8.88
CA ASP A 252 11.35 -26.12 8.74
C ASP A 252 11.08 -25.26 9.98
N THR A 253 11.19 -23.94 9.85
CA THR A 253 10.97 -23.01 10.95
C THR A 253 9.53 -22.98 11.48
N ASN A 254 8.59 -23.66 10.82
CA ASN A 254 7.20 -23.80 11.25
C ASN A 254 6.93 -25.11 12.01
N THR A 255 7.91 -25.99 12.16
CA THR A 255 7.73 -27.25 12.92
C THR A 255 8.94 -27.60 13.78
N ASP A 256 10.13 -27.26 13.32
CA ASP A 256 11.38 -27.65 13.95
C ASP A 256 11.77 -26.63 15.01
N LYS A 257 12.17 -27.12 16.18
CA LYS A 257 12.70 -26.28 17.25
C LYS A 257 14.13 -25.90 16.97
N ILE A 258 14.44 -24.61 17.02
CA ILE A 258 15.81 -24.09 17.05
C ILE A 258 16.10 -23.71 18.49
N TYR A 259 16.96 -24.45 19.18
CA TYR A 259 17.39 -24.15 20.53
C TYR A 259 18.42 -23.02 20.53
N GLY A 260 19.39 -23.08 19.62
CA GLY A 260 20.40 -22.04 19.49
C GLY A 260 21.10 -22.10 18.15
N VAL A 261 21.88 -21.06 17.88
CA VAL A 261 22.72 -20.95 16.69
C VAL A 261 24.07 -20.40 17.10
N THR A 262 25.15 -20.97 16.56
CA THR A 262 26.49 -20.38 16.65
C THR A 262 27.01 -20.02 15.27
N VAL A 263 27.62 -18.84 15.16
CA VAL A 263 28.43 -18.45 14.01
C VAL A 263 29.87 -18.81 14.31
N ASN A 264 30.50 -19.54 13.41
CA ASN A 264 31.84 -20.09 13.62
C ASN A 264 32.81 -19.45 12.65
N THR A 265 34.04 -19.25 13.12
CA THR A 265 35.09 -18.62 12.32
C THR A 265 36.27 -19.55 12.15
N THR A 266 37.00 -19.36 11.05
CA THR A 266 38.18 -20.15 10.65
C THR A 266 39.31 -20.20 11.70
N ASP A 267 39.36 -19.24 12.63
CA ASP A 267 40.30 -19.26 13.76
C ASP A 267 39.83 -20.12 14.95
N GLY A 268 38.68 -20.78 14.81
CA GLY A 268 38.05 -21.63 15.80
C GLY A 268 37.19 -20.89 16.83
N THR A 269 36.98 -19.57 16.69
CA THR A 269 36.10 -18.82 17.60
C THR A 269 34.64 -19.01 17.24
N ASN A 270 33.78 -19.16 18.25
CA ASN A 270 32.34 -19.31 18.11
C ASN A 270 31.57 -18.16 18.77
N TYR A 271 30.41 -17.81 18.21
CA TYR A 271 29.55 -16.73 18.70
C TYR A 271 28.10 -17.21 18.80
N GLY A 272 27.53 -17.21 20.00
CA GLY A 272 26.16 -17.65 20.25
C GLY A 272 25.15 -16.57 19.86
N LEU A 273 24.04 -16.97 19.24
CA LEU A 273 22.97 -16.08 18.80
C LEU A 273 21.72 -16.22 19.67
N ARG A 274 21.01 -15.11 19.90
CA ARG A 274 19.77 -15.09 20.68
C ARG A 274 18.54 -15.11 19.77
N HIS A 275 17.49 -15.78 20.23
CA HIS A 275 16.17 -15.67 19.62
C HIS A 275 15.66 -14.23 19.65
N LEU A 276 14.88 -13.87 18.63
CA LEU A 276 14.21 -12.57 18.44
C LEU A 276 15.12 -11.35 18.24
N GLU A 277 16.36 -11.41 18.71
CA GLU A 277 17.40 -10.41 18.47
C GLU A 277 18.19 -10.75 17.21
N ASN A 278 18.79 -11.94 17.17
CA ASN A 278 19.77 -12.29 16.14
C ASN A 278 19.21 -13.23 15.07
N ILE A 279 18.37 -14.17 15.47
CA ILE A 279 17.85 -15.21 14.57
C ILE A 279 16.53 -14.72 13.96
N TRP A 280 16.56 -14.35 12.68
CA TRP A 280 15.42 -13.88 11.92
C TRP A 280 15.04 -14.91 10.85
N ARG A 281 13.76 -15.32 10.82
CA ARG A 281 13.23 -16.29 9.85
C ARG A 281 14.02 -17.61 9.75
N GLY A 282 14.80 -17.95 10.79
CA GLY A 282 15.72 -19.08 10.80
C GLY A 282 17.00 -18.84 9.99
N SER A 283 16.88 -18.48 8.71
CA SER A 283 18.00 -18.38 7.75
C SER A 283 18.70 -17.02 7.69
N MET A 284 18.15 -15.97 8.30
CA MET A 284 18.74 -14.63 8.34
C MET A 284 19.30 -14.35 9.74
N LEU A 285 20.60 -14.16 9.85
CA LEU A 285 21.28 -13.99 11.13
C LEU A 285 21.87 -12.59 11.22
N SER A 286 21.51 -11.82 12.24
CA SER A 286 21.95 -10.43 12.38
C SER A 286 22.56 -10.16 13.75
N TRP A 287 23.58 -9.32 13.83
CA TRP A 287 24.19 -8.94 15.10
C TRP A 287 24.78 -7.53 15.08
N GLY A 288 24.82 -6.90 16.25
CA GLY A 288 25.54 -5.65 16.47
C GLY A 288 26.93 -5.90 17.04
N THR A 289 27.89 -5.04 16.71
CA THR A 289 29.27 -5.04 17.21
C THR A 289 29.61 -3.77 18.02
N GLY A 290 28.63 -2.87 18.15
CA GLY A 290 28.68 -1.69 19.00
C GLY A 290 28.36 -0.39 18.28
N TYR A 291 28.12 -0.44 16.96
CA TYR A 291 27.75 0.75 16.18
C TYR A 291 26.23 0.89 16.07
N THR A 292 25.53 -0.22 15.82
CA THR A 292 24.09 -0.32 15.99
C THR A 292 23.78 -0.59 17.45
N THR A 293 23.20 0.40 18.13
CA THR A 293 22.83 0.31 19.55
C THR A 293 21.35 -0.02 19.76
N GLU A 294 20.51 0.16 18.74
CA GLU A 294 19.06 -0.02 18.83
C GLU A 294 18.47 -0.48 17.49
N VAL A 295 17.55 -1.45 17.54
CA VAL A 295 16.76 -1.93 16.40
C VAL A 295 15.28 -1.95 16.82
N HIS A 296 14.42 -1.29 16.05
CA HIS A 296 12.98 -1.22 16.30
C HIS A 296 12.58 -0.77 17.73
N GLY A 297 13.28 0.21 18.33
CA GLY A 297 12.97 0.66 19.69
C GLY A 297 13.69 -0.13 20.79
N CYS A 298 14.54 -1.10 20.44
CA CYS A 298 15.07 -2.09 21.37
C CYS A 298 16.59 -2.06 21.36
N PRO A 299 17.26 -1.99 22.52
CA PRO A 299 18.71 -2.06 22.61
C PRO A 299 19.27 -3.27 21.87
N VAL A 300 20.51 -3.24 21.37
CA VAL A 300 21.16 -4.41 20.75
C VAL A 300 22.39 -4.81 21.58
N SER A 301 22.52 -6.10 21.90
CA SER A 301 23.68 -6.67 22.57
C SER A 301 24.84 -6.77 21.57
N SER A 302 25.99 -6.19 21.94
CA SER A 302 27.11 -6.02 21.03
C SER A 302 28.45 -6.54 21.55
N ALA A 303 28.63 -6.61 22.87
CA ALA A 303 29.89 -7.01 23.48
C ALA A 303 30.32 -8.41 23.03
N HIS A 304 29.37 -9.34 22.94
CA HIS A 304 29.63 -10.73 22.55
C HIS A 304 30.17 -10.87 21.13
N TYR A 305 29.79 -9.98 20.21
CA TYR A 305 30.12 -10.07 18.79
C TYR A 305 31.27 -9.13 18.39
N LYS A 306 31.71 -8.23 19.26
CA LYS A 306 32.70 -7.20 18.90
C LYS A 306 33.99 -7.75 18.31
N SER A 307 34.46 -8.90 18.76
CA SER A 307 35.69 -9.55 18.27
C SER A 307 35.53 -10.24 16.92
N ILE A 308 34.31 -10.39 16.38
CA ILE A 308 34.08 -11.03 15.07
C ILE A 308 34.56 -10.18 13.89
N MET A 309 34.67 -8.85 14.09
CA MET A 309 35.16 -7.93 13.06
C MET A 309 36.57 -8.30 12.59
N GLY A 310 36.75 -8.43 11.28
CA GLY A 310 38.01 -8.82 10.64
C GLY A 310 38.26 -10.32 10.57
N LYS A 311 37.37 -11.16 11.13
CA LYS A 311 37.44 -12.62 11.03
C LYS A 311 36.76 -13.14 9.76
N THR A 312 36.94 -14.42 9.48
CA THR A 312 36.27 -15.14 8.39
C THR A 312 35.36 -16.21 8.96
N ILE A 313 34.08 -16.16 8.61
CA ILE A 313 33.07 -17.17 8.92
C ILE A 313 33.21 -18.32 7.93
N ASP A 314 33.22 -19.56 8.44
CA ASP A 314 33.29 -20.79 7.62
C ASP A 314 32.09 -21.71 7.84
N SER A 315 31.35 -21.55 8.94
CA SER A 315 30.20 -22.38 9.24
C SER A 315 29.24 -21.73 10.23
N VAL A 316 28.01 -22.23 10.22
CA VAL A 316 26.96 -21.87 11.18
C VAL A 316 26.35 -23.15 11.75
N THR A 317 26.35 -23.30 13.07
CA THR A 317 25.81 -24.50 13.73
C THR A 317 24.46 -24.20 14.35
N TYR A 318 23.44 -24.97 13.98
CA TYR A 318 22.10 -24.95 14.57
C TYR A 318 21.95 -26.13 15.52
N TYR A 319 21.44 -25.84 16.72
CA TYR A 319 21.06 -26.82 17.72
C TYR A 319 19.55 -26.99 17.63
N THR A 320 19.07 -28.15 17.14
CA THR A 320 17.64 -28.36 16.89
C THR A 320 17.10 -29.62 17.54
N ASP A 321 15.79 -29.81 17.46
CA ASP A 321 15.13 -31.07 17.86
C ASP A 321 15.41 -32.26 16.92
N LYS A 322 16.10 -32.01 15.81
CA LYS A 322 16.62 -33.04 14.90
C LYS A 322 18.10 -33.36 15.16
N GLY A 323 18.73 -32.71 16.15
CA GLY A 323 20.15 -32.83 16.45
C GLY A 323 20.93 -31.57 16.04
N MET A 324 22.24 -31.73 15.88
CA MET A 324 23.12 -30.62 15.50
C MET A 324 23.26 -30.57 13.98
N ILE A 325 22.97 -29.42 13.38
CA ILE A 325 23.12 -29.18 11.94
C ILE A 325 24.19 -28.15 11.74
N VAL A 326 25.28 -28.50 11.06
CA VAL A 326 26.35 -27.58 10.70
C VAL A 326 26.18 -27.22 9.24
N PHE A 327 25.96 -25.94 8.98
CA PHE A 327 25.97 -25.37 7.65
C PHE A 327 27.37 -24.90 7.31
N ASP A 328 28.06 -25.62 6.42
CA ASP A 328 29.34 -25.19 5.86
C ASP A 328 29.07 -24.10 4.84
N VAL A 329 29.60 -22.90 5.08
CA VAL A 329 29.44 -21.73 4.20
C VAL A 329 30.75 -21.45 3.47
N PRO A 330 30.72 -20.81 2.28
CA PRO A 330 31.94 -20.26 1.71
C PRO A 330 32.63 -19.32 2.69
N ASP A 331 33.95 -19.20 2.65
CA ASP A 331 34.71 -18.26 3.50
C ASP A 331 34.15 -16.84 3.38
N VAL A 332 33.37 -16.41 4.37
CA VAL A 332 32.73 -15.11 4.40
C VAL A 332 33.52 -14.18 5.31
N LYS A 333 34.20 -13.20 4.73
CA LYS A 333 34.94 -12.19 5.50
C LYS A 333 33.98 -11.21 6.16
N VAL A 334 34.11 -11.06 7.47
CA VAL A 334 33.43 -10.01 8.23
C VAL A 334 34.29 -8.77 8.17
N GLN A 335 34.01 -7.86 7.24
CA GLN A 335 34.80 -6.63 7.11
C GLN A 335 34.71 -5.79 8.38
N THR A 336 35.77 -5.08 8.74
CA THR A 336 35.77 -4.22 9.93
C THR A 336 34.90 -2.98 9.70
N THR A 337 33.89 -2.77 10.54
CA THR A 337 33.12 -1.52 10.57
C THR A 337 33.89 -0.46 11.36
N THR A 338 33.95 0.76 10.83
CA THR A 338 34.62 1.91 11.46
C THR A 338 33.65 2.84 12.21
N GLY A 339 32.35 2.75 11.93
CA GLY A 339 31.33 3.68 12.43
C GLY A 339 31.43 5.09 11.85
N ILE A 340 32.34 5.33 10.91
CA ILE A 340 32.53 6.61 10.25
C ILE A 340 31.34 6.88 9.33
N LYS A 341 30.80 8.10 9.42
CA LYS A 341 29.71 8.56 8.58
C LYS A 341 30.24 9.51 7.52
N ALA A 342 29.80 9.29 6.28
CA ALA A 342 30.02 10.22 5.19
C ALA A 342 28.75 11.04 4.92
N THR A 343 28.93 12.32 4.62
CA THR A 343 27.89 13.21 4.11
C THR A 343 28.35 13.71 2.75
N VAL A 344 27.47 13.61 1.77
CA VAL A 344 27.68 14.20 0.45
C VAL A 344 26.72 15.37 0.31
N ALA A 345 27.23 16.53 -0.08
CA ALA A 345 26.42 17.72 -0.24
C ALA A 345 25.46 17.54 -1.42
N ASP A 346 24.20 17.94 -1.23
CA ASP A 346 23.24 18.10 -2.32
C ASP A 346 23.77 19.08 -3.36
N ILE A 347 23.50 18.80 -4.63
CA ILE A 347 23.99 19.60 -5.76
C ILE A 347 22.85 20.01 -6.67
N MET A 348 23.13 20.97 -7.56
CA MET A 348 22.27 21.26 -8.71
C MET A 348 22.62 20.35 -9.87
N ASN A 349 21.67 20.06 -10.76
CA ASN A 349 21.88 19.24 -11.96
C ASN A 349 22.84 19.86 -13.00
N THR A 350 23.28 21.10 -12.76
CA THR A 350 24.32 21.80 -13.52
C THR A 350 25.72 21.61 -12.95
N ASP A 351 25.83 21.11 -11.72
CA ASP A 351 27.10 20.93 -11.04
C ASP A 351 27.78 19.65 -11.53
N SER A 352 29.10 19.71 -11.70
CA SER A 352 29.90 18.56 -12.15
C SER A 352 30.57 17.80 -11.01
N SER A 353 30.42 18.27 -9.77
CA SER A 353 31.06 17.67 -8.59
C SER A 353 30.24 17.84 -7.31
N ALA A 354 30.27 16.84 -6.43
CA ALA A 354 29.66 16.88 -5.10
C ALA A 354 30.72 16.80 -3.99
N ALA A 355 30.61 17.63 -2.95
CA ALA A 355 31.54 17.61 -1.83
C ALA A 355 31.22 16.44 -0.89
N VAL A 356 32.23 15.65 -0.52
CA VAL A 356 32.12 14.58 0.46
C VAL A 356 32.90 14.94 1.73
N THR A 357 32.26 14.81 2.88
CA THR A 357 32.84 15.05 4.20
C THR A 357 32.64 13.85 5.09
N PHE A 358 33.62 13.56 5.93
CA PHE A 358 33.54 12.50 6.94
C PHE A 358 33.47 13.12 8.33
N ASP A 359 32.69 12.53 9.22
CA ASP A 359 32.60 12.95 10.62
C ASP A 359 33.90 12.68 11.40
N GLN A 360 34.72 11.75 10.91
CA GLN A 360 35.99 11.31 11.49
C GLN A 360 37.00 11.02 10.38
N ALA A 361 38.28 11.01 10.72
CA ALA A 361 39.33 10.65 9.76
C ALA A 361 39.24 9.17 9.38
N LEU A 362 39.32 8.86 8.08
CA LEU A 362 39.42 7.48 7.62
C LEU A 362 40.71 6.82 8.13
N PRO A 363 40.69 5.49 8.40
CA PRO A 363 41.90 4.76 8.74
C PRO A 363 42.99 4.95 7.67
N ALA A 364 44.25 5.05 8.09
CA ALA A 364 45.37 5.34 7.18
C ALA A 364 45.56 4.27 6.08
N ASP A 365 45.13 3.04 6.33
CA ASP A 365 45.16 1.92 5.40
C ASP A 365 43.85 1.72 4.60
N PHE A 366 42.83 2.55 4.84
CA PHE A 366 41.58 2.53 4.07
C PHE A 366 41.81 3.11 2.66
N LYS A 367 41.69 2.26 1.64
CA LYS A 367 41.92 2.65 0.23
C LYS A 367 40.58 2.98 -0.43
N ALA A 368 40.10 4.20 -0.22
CA ALA A 368 38.78 4.62 -0.67
C ALA A 368 38.59 4.53 -2.20
N GLN A 369 37.54 3.84 -2.61
CA GLN A 369 36.99 3.80 -3.96
C GLN A 369 35.55 4.28 -3.91
N TYR A 370 35.21 5.21 -4.79
CA TYR A 370 33.91 5.88 -4.76
C TYR A 370 33.07 5.41 -5.94
N THR A 371 31.82 5.06 -5.67
CA THR A 371 30.82 4.85 -6.70
C THR A 371 29.59 5.70 -6.43
N VAL A 372 28.94 6.17 -7.49
CA VAL A 372 27.63 6.81 -7.45
C VAL A 372 26.68 5.96 -8.28
N ASP A 373 25.63 5.43 -7.65
CA ASP A 373 24.71 4.44 -8.22
C ASP A 373 25.44 3.26 -8.90
N GLY A 374 26.52 2.78 -8.25
CA GLY A 374 27.36 1.70 -8.77
C GLY A 374 28.34 2.11 -9.88
N THR A 375 28.30 3.36 -10.35
CA THR A 375 29.25 3.87 -11.34
C THR A 375 30.47 4.45 -10.64
N ALA A 376 31.67 3.97 -11.00
CA ALA A 376 32.91 4.47 -10.41
C ALA A 376 33.15 5.97 -10.72
N VAL A 377 33.49 6.74 -9.70
CA VAL A 377 33.81 8.17 -9.81
C VAL A 377 35.16 8.46 -9.14
N SER A 378 35.86 9.49 -9.63
CA SER A 378 37.06 9.99 -8.95
C SER A 378 36.68 10.94 -7.81
N CYS A 379 37.50 10.95 -6.76
CA CYS A 379 37.42 11.95 -5.69
C CYS A 379 38.74 12.72 -5.65
N THR A 380 38.70 14.04 -5.75
CA THR A 380 39.88 14.91 -5.65
C THR A 380 39.55 16.07 -4.73
N ASP A 381 40.42 16.33 -3.75
CA ASP A 381 40.23 17.38 -2.74
C ASP A 381 38.84 17.33 -2.05
N GLY A 382 38.37 16.12 -1.75
CA GLY A 382 37.06 15.90 -1.11
C GLY A 382 35.86 16.16 -2.02
N LYS A 383 36.03 16.13 -3.35
CA LYS A 383 34.96 16.31 -4.32
C LYS A 383 34.84 15.13 -5.28
N LEU A 384 33.66 14.52 -5.31
CA LEU A 384 33.28 13.45 -6.23
C LEU A 384 33.04 14.04 -7.63
N ALA A 385 33.65 13.49 -8.66
CA ALA A 385 33.42 13.87 -10.05
C ALA A 385 32.21 13.13 -10.62
N VAL A 386 31.02 13.70 -10.43
CA VAL A 386 29.74 13.02 -10.74
C VAL A 386 29.22 13.25 -12.16
N GLY A 387 29.74 14.27 -12.87
CA GLY A 387 29.28 14.58 -14.22
C GLY A 387 27.79 14.96 -14.26
N ALA A 388 27.09 14.56 -15.32
CA ALA A 388 25.65 14.79 -15.46
C ALA A 388 24.86 13.63 -14.85
N LEU A 389 24.14 13.91 -13.76
CA LEU A 389 23.25 12.96 -13.09
C LEU A 389 21.77 13.30 -13.34
N ALA A 390 20.91 12.30 -13.16
CA ALA A 390 19.46 12.50 -13.16
C ALA A 390 19.03 13.35 -11.95
N LEU A 391 17.77 13.82 -11.93
CA LEU A 391 17.23 14.47 -10.74
C LEU A 391 16.78 13.43 -9.73
N GLY A 392 16.99 13.72 -8.45
CA GLY A 392 16.55 12.86 -7.35
C GLY A 392 17.68 12.42 -6.44
N THR A 393 17.42 11.38 -5.65
CA THR A 393 18.37 10.81 -4.70
C THR A 393 19.33 9.85 -5.40
N HIS A 394 20.62 10.00 -5.11
CA HIS A 394 21.71 9.18 -5.63
C HIS A 394 22.46 8.53 -4.47
N LYS A 395 22.76 7.24 -4.61
CA LYS A 395 23.48 6.46 -3.62
C LYS A 395 24.99 6.58 -3.87
N VAL A 396 25.73 6.88 -2.81
CA VAL A 396 27.20 6.89 -2.81
C VAL A 396 27.71 5.76 -1.95
N GLU A 397 28.55 4.93 -2.55
CA GLU A 397 29.28 3.89 -1.83
C GLU A 397 30.78 4.21 -1.85
N ILE A 398 31.38 4.21 -0.66
CA ILE A 398 32.80 4.44 -0.43
C ILE A 398 33.38 3.13 0.09
N ALA A 399 33.84 2.30 -0.83
CA ALA A 399 34.40 0.99 -0.56
C ALA A 399 35.90 1.08 -0.25
N ASP A 400 36.41 0.13 0.54
CA ASP A 400 37.85 -0.06 0.71
C ASP A 400 38.37 -1.07 -0.32
N ALA A 401 39.29 -0.63 -1.18
CA ALA A 401 39.89 -1.48 -2.22
C ALA A 401 40.64 -2.70 -1.66
N SER A 402 41.03 -2.69 -0.38
CA SER A 402 41.67 -3.85 0.26
C SER A 402 40.67 -4.92 0.72
N GLY A 403 39.38 -4.57 0.80
CA GLY A 403 38.31 -5.44 1.32
C GLY A 403 38.39 -5.67 2.83
N LYS A 404 39.18 -4.86 3.56
CA LYS A 404 39.36 -4.98 5.02
C LYS A 404 38.23 -4.30 5.78
N TYR A 405 37.78 -3.15 5.29
CA TYR A 405 36.75 -2.33 5.93
C TYR A 405 35.40 -2.45 5.21
N ALA A 406 34.32 -2.35 5.97
CA ALA A 406 32.97 -2.28 5.41
C ALA A 406 32.81 -0.98 4.62
N SER A 407 32.06 -1.02 3.51
CA SER A 407 31.77 0.17 2.71
C SER A 407 30.99 1.20 3.54
N ILE A 408 31.35 2.47 3.39
CA ILE A 408 30.57 3.59 3.93
C ILE A 408 29.54 3.97 2.86
N VAL A 409 28.27 3.88 3.21
CA VAL A 409 27.15 4.17 2.30
C VAL A 409 26.45 5.45 2.75
N THR A 410 26.16 6.33 1.80
CA THR A 410 25.42 7.57 2.03
C THR A 410 24.63 7.96 0.79
N GLU A 411 23.80 9.00 0.88
CA GLU A 411 22.98 9.48 -0.23
C GLU A 411 23.08 11.00 -0.33
N PHE A 412 22.86 11.53 -1.53
CA PHE A 412 22.69 12.97 -1.77
C PHE A 412 21.65 13.19 -2.85
N THR A 413 21.12 14.42 -2.92
CA THR A 413 20.09 14.79 -3.88
C THR A 413 20.64 15.71 -4.96
N VAL A 414 20.34 15.38 -6.21
CA VAL A 414 20.57 16.23 -7.38
C VAL A 414 19.29 17.00 -7.67
N ASN A 415 19.38 18.32 -7.59
CA ASN A 415 18.24 19.23 -7.62
C ASN A 415 18.17 20.07 -8.89
N THR A 416 16.97 20.59 -9.19
CA THR A 416 16.76 21.65 -10.17
C THR A 416 15.94 22.81 -9.59
N ASP A 417 16.17 24.01 -10.12
CA ASP A 417 15.35 25.20 -9.84
C ASP A 417 14.09 25.27 -10.73
N LYS A 418 14.00 24.39 -11.74
CA LYS A 418 12.83 24.33 -12.63
C LYS A 418 11.59 23.88 -11.84
N MET A 419 10.46 24.54 -12.07
CA MET A 419 9.14 24.13 -11.56
C MET A 419 8.30 23.55 -12.72
N PRO A 420 8.22 22.22 -12.87
CA PRO A 420 7.59 21.60 -14.02
C PRO A 420 6.05 21.52 -13.93
N ALA A 421 5.49 21.77 -12.75
CA ALA A 421 4.06 21.70 -12.49
C ALA A 421 3.46 23.08 -12.17
N SER A 422 2.18 23.24 -12.50
CA SER A 422 1.37 24.40 -12.13
C SER A 422 -0.05 23.94 -11.80
N TYR A 423 -0.75 24.68 -10.95
CA TYR A 423 -2.14 24.36 -10.61
C TYR A 423 -3.11 25.02 -11.59
N ASP A 424 -4.00 24.23 -12.20
CA ASP A 424 -5.13 24.73 -13.00
C ASP A 424 -6.39 24.74 -12.14
N SER A 425 -6.84 25.94 -11.76
CA SER A 425 -8.04 26.13 -10.96
C SER A 425 -9.35 25.79 -11.68
N ASN A 426 -9.36 25.72 -13.02
CA ASN A 426 -10.57 25.36 -13.77
C ASN A 426 -10.78 23.85 -13.78
N GLU A 427 -9.68 23.09 -13.78
CA GLU A 427 -9.68 21.63 -13.79
C GLU A 427 -9.40 21.02 -12.42
N THR A 428 -9.10 21.85 -11.41
CA THR A 428 -8.78 21.45 -10.02
C THR A 428 -7.65 20.42 -9.93
N LYS A 429 -6.63 20.58 -10.77
CA LYS A 429 -5.53 19.60 -10.89
C LYS A 429 -4.20 20.27 -11.18
N LEU A 430 -3.11 19.53 -10.96
CA LEU A 430 -1.81 19.92 -11.45
C LEU A 430 -1.69 19.61 -12.95
N VAL A 431 -1.09 20.54 -13.67
CA VAL A 431 -0.80 20.45 -15.10
C VAL A 431 0.65 20.84 -15.37
N ALA A 432 1.19 20.37 -16.49
CA ALA A 432 2.52 20.78 -16.94
C ALA A 432 2.60 22.30 -17.08
N ALA A 433 3.63 22.90 -16.49
CA ALA A 433 3.88 24.34 -16.63
C ALA A 433 4.26 24.69 -18.08
N LYS A 434 4.15 25.98 -18.43
CA LYS A 434 4.40 26.43 -19.80
C LYS A 434 5.83 26.13 -20.24
N GLY A 435 5.97 25.38 -21.34
CA GLY A 435 7.28 25.03 -21.93
C GLY A 435 7.93 23.78 -21.33
N ILE A 436 7.20 23.05 -20.49
CA ILE A 436 7.61 21.78 -19.88
C ILE A 436 7.01 20.63 -20.67
N THR A 437 7.77 19.54 -20.84
CA THR A 437 7.27 18.35 -21.53
C THR A 437 6.38 17.50 -20.61
N ALA A 438 5.59 16.60 -21.21
CA ALA A 438 4.75 15.69 -20.42
C ALA A 438 5.61 14.73 -19.56
N GLU A 439 6.80 14.38 -20.04
CA GLU A 439 7.76 13.52 -19.35
C GLU A 439 8.37 14.22 -18.13
N GLU A 440 8.78 15.48 -18.28
CA GLU A 440 9.29 16.30 -17.16
C GLU A 440 8.21 16.47 -16.07
N PHE A 441 6.96 16.75 -16.47
CA PHE A 441 5.84 16.83 -15.53
C PHE A 441 5.56 15.49 -14.84
N SER A 442 5.53 14.37 -15.59
CA SER A 442 5.31 13.04 -15.02
C SER A 442 6.42 12.65 -14.03
N ALA A 443 7.69 12.96 -14.36
CA ALA A 443 8.81 12.74 -13.46
C ALA A 443 8.66 13.52 -12.16
N TYR A 444 8.22 14.78 -12.22
CA TYR A 444 7.91 15.58 -11.03
C TYR A 444 6.82 14.95 -10.16
N ILE A 445 5.69 14.56 -10.75
CA ILE A 445 4.58 13.94 -9.99
C ILE A 445 5.05 12.68 -9.27
N LYS A 446 5.86 11.84 -9.92
CA LYS A 446 6.43 10.62 -9.32
C LYS A 446 7.44 10.90 -8.21
N SER A 447 8.10 12.05 -8.25
CA SER A 447 9.08 12.47 -7.24
C SER A 447 8.47 13.18 -6.03
N ILE A 448 7.16 13.42 -6.00
CA ILE A 448 6.47 14.03 -4.85
C ILE A 448 6.68 13.14 -3.63
N SER A 449 7.33 13.68 -2.60
CA SER A 449 7.58 12.97 -1.33
C SER A 449 6.52 13.28 -0.29
N LYS A 450 5.98 14.49 -0.31
CA LYS A 450 4.95 14.93 0.64
C LYS A 450 4.10 16.07 0.10
N VAL A 451 2.90 16.18 0.66
CA VAL A 451 1.94 17.23 0.38
C VAL A 451 1.46 17.79 1.71
N LYS A 452 1.63 19.08 1.91
CA LYS A 452 1.06 19.80 3.05
C LYS A 452 -0.24 20.47 2.62
N VAL A 453 -1.29 20.26 3.39
CA VAL A 453 -2.61 20.89 3.24
C VAL A 453 -2.85 21.74 4.47
N ASP A 454 -2.82 23.06 4.30
CA ASP A 454 -2.70 24.05 5.37
C ASP A 454 -1.54 23.72 6.32
N ASP A 455 -1.84 23.28 7.54
CA ASP A 455 -0.85 22.93 8.56
C ASP A 455 -0.59 21.41 8.67
N THR A 456 -1.36 20.59 7.96
CA THR A 456 -1.25 19.13 8.05
C THR A 456 -0.38 18.57 6.93
N GLU A 457 0.66 17.82 7.28
CA GLU A 457 1.57 17.18 6.34
C GLU A 457 1.17 15.72 6.07
N TYR A 458 1.15 15.34 4.79
CA TYR A 458 0.85 14.00 4.32
C TYR A 458 2.02 13.47 3.50
N ALA A 459 2.60 12.33 3.92
CA ALA A 459 3.58 11.62 3.11
C ALA A 459 2.90 11.07 1.84
N ALA A 460 3.54 11.27 0.69
CA ALA A 460 3.06 10.78 -0.60
C ALA A 460 3.63 9.39 -0.95
N THR A 461 4.67 8.94 -0.25
CA THR A 461 5.31 7.64 -0.45
C THR A 461 5.51 6.91 0.88
N GLY A 462 5.70 5.59 0.83
CA GLY A 462 5.95 4.75 2.00
C GLY A 462 4.70 4.09 2.59
N ARG A 463 4.89 3.29 3.64
CA ARG A 463 3.80 2.51 4.26
C ARG A 463 2.85 3.44 5.01
N GLY A 464 1.57 3.44 4.61
CA GLY A 464 0.53 4.29 5.22
C GLY A 464 0.46 5.72 4.66
N SER A 465 1.15 5.99 3.54
CA SER A 465 1.07 7.27 2.84
C SER A 465 -0.32 7.57 2.28
N LYS A 466 -0.69 8.85 2.24
CA LYS A 466 -1.92 9.32 1.59
C LYS A 466 -1.54 10.06 0.31
N VAL A 467 -1.74 9.41 -0.84
CA VAL A 467 -1.42 9.99 -2.15
C VAL A 467 -2.46 11.04 -2.51
N ILE A 468 -2.17 12.30 -2.22
CA ILE A 468 -3.06 13.43 -2.52
C ILE A 468 -2.96 13.84 -3.99
N VAL A 469 -1.78 13.80 -4.60
CA VAL A 469 -1.61 14.12 -6.02
C VAL A 469 -1.50 12.81 -6.80
N LYS A 470 -2.47 12.54 -7.68
CA LYS A 470 -2.48 11.34 -8.53
C LYS A 470 -1.54 11.50 -9.72
N GLU A 471 -1.24 10.39 -10.40
CA GLU A 471 -0.33 10.37 -11.55
C GLU A 471 -0.76 11.28 -12.70
N ASP A 472 -2.07 11.52 -12.87
CA ASP A 472 -2.64 12.42 -13.87
C ASP A 472 -2.71 13.89 -13.41
N GLY A 473 -2.18 14.19 -12.21
CA GLY A 473 -2.20 15.50 -11.57
C GLY A 473 -3.47 15.82 -10.79
N THR A 474 -4.49 14.97 -10.82
CA THR A 474 -5.72 15.21 -10.05
C THR A 474 -5.48 15.10 -8.54
N LEU A 475 -6.26 15.86 -7.77
CA LEU A 475 -6.15 15.87 -6.31
C LEU A 475 -7.15 14.87 -5.70
N ASP A 476 -6.65 13.92 -4.90
CA ASP A 476 -7.46 13.07 -4.03
C ASP A 476 -7.78 13.80 -2.73
N LEU A 477 -9.00 14.31 -2.67
CA LEU A 477 -9.50 15.09 -1.53
C LEU A 477 -10.38 14.24 -0.60
N THR A 478 -10.39 12.92 -0.77
CA THR A 478 -11.16 12.02 0.09
C THR A 478 -10.74 12.22 1.53
N ASP A 479 -11.70 12.41 2.43
CA ASP A 479 -11.48 12.68 3.86
C ASP A 479 -10.67 13.96 4.18
N LEU A 480 -10.52 14.88 3.21
CA LEU A 480 -9.93 16.20 3.43
C LEU A 480 -11.04 17.26 3.41
N GLN A 481 -11.01 18.16 4.39
CA GLN A 481 -11.87 19.34 4.40
C GLN A 481 -11.11 20.48 3.72
N VAL A 482 -11.43 20.75 2.45
CA VAL A 482 -10.80 21.83 1.69
C VAL A 482 -11.78 22.96 1.38
N THR A 483 -11.27 24.17 1.28
CA THR A 483 -12.03 25.38 0.90
C THR A 483 -11.23 26.22 -0.07
N ASP A 484 -11.84 27.25 -0.66
CA ASP A 484 -11.15 28.21 -1.55
C ASP A 484 -10.04 29.03 -0.85
N ALA A 485 -9.83 28.84 0.46
CA ALA A 485 -8.73 29.42 1.23
C ALA A 485 -7.63 28.41 1.57
N THR A 486 -7.85 27.11 1.33
CA THR A 486 -6.91 26.04 1.69
C THR A 486 -5.66 26.11 0.81
N VAL A 487 -4.49 26.12 1.44
CA VAL A 487 -3.19 26.18 0.75
C VAL A 487 -2.59 24.79 0.67
N PHE A 488 -2.15 24.43 -0.53
CA PHE A 488 -1.39 23.22 -0.80
C PHE A 488 0.08 23.59 -1.01
N GLU A 489 0.97 22.84 -0.39
CA GLU A 489 2.41 22.91 -0.62
C GLU A 489 2.93 21.51 -0.97
N ILE A 490 3.44 21.37 -2.20
CA ILE A 490 3.93 20.10 -2.73
C ILE A 490 5.46 20.11 -2.67
N THR A 491 6.03 19.11 -1.99
CA THR A 491 7.47 18.88 -1.96
C THR A 491 7.82 17.66 -2.80
N ALA A 492 8.82 17.82 -3.68
CA ALA A 492 9.27 16.77 -4.58
C ALA A 492 10.79 16.62 -4.50
N VAL A 493 11.27 15.37 -4.47
CA VAL A 493 12.70 15.05 -4.41
C VAL A 493 13.37 15.44 -5.72
N GLY A 494 14.51 16.12 -5.66
CA GLY A 494 15.21 16.65 -6.84
C GLY A 494 14.68 18.00 -7.33
N TYR A 495 13.77 18.64 -6.60
CA TYR A 495 13.25 19.97 -6.90
C TYR A 495 13.44 20.88 -5.69
N LYS A 496 14.25 21.94 -5.87
CA LYS A 496 14.67 22.80 -4.76
C LYS A 496 13.52 23.60 -4.15
N ASN A 497 12.55 23.99 -4.99
CA ASN A 497 11.43 24.83 -4.58
C ASN A 497 10.16 24.00 -4.50
N ASN A 498 9.36 24.23 -3.46
CA ASN A 498 8.04 23.62 -3.34
C ASN A 498 7.03 24.33 -4.26
N LEU A 499 6.06 23.57 -4.79
CA LEU A 499 4.93 24.17 -5.50
C LEU A 499 3.85 24.53 -4.47
N THR A 500 3.56 25.82 -4.35
CA THR A 500 2.49 26.31 -3.47
C THR A 500 1.34 26.89 -4.30
N PHE A 501 0.10 26.50 -3.97
CA PHE A 501 -1.10 27.06 -4.59
C PHE A 501 -2.27 27.07 -3.61
N THR A 502 -3.22 27.97 -3.82
CA THR A 502 -4.49 27.98 -3.09
C THR A 502 -5.51 27.18 -3.89
N TYR A 503 -6.17 26.23 -3.24
CA TYR A 503 -7.25 25.46 -3.84
C TYR A 503 -8.39 26.38 -4.25
N LYS A 504 -9.01 26.10 -5.39
CA LYS A 504 -10.24 26.76 -5.82
C LYS A 504 -11.19 25.68 -6.32
N GLU A 505 -12.41 25.64 -5.78
CA GLU A 505 -13.43 24.72 -6.26
C GLU A 505 -13.77 25.02 -7.73
N ALA A 506 -13.85 23.97 -8.55
CA ALA A 506 -14.20 24.11 -9.96
C ALA A 506 -15.61 24.71 -10.10
N GLU A 507 -15.72 25.83 -10.82
CA GLU A 507 -17.02 26.42 -11.10
C GLU A 507 -17.78 25.55 -12.12
N ASN A 508 -19.03 25.20 -11.79
CA ASN A 508 -19.91 24.49 -12.71
C ASN A 508 -20.34 25.43 -13.85
N THR A 509 -20.05 25.04 -15.08
CA THR A 509 -20.40 25.78 -16.30
C THR A 509 -21.49 25.03 -17.06
N PHE A 510 -22.54 25.75 -17.48
CA PHE A 510 -23.61 25.19 -18.30
C PHE A 510 -24.15 26.28 -19.23
N GLU A 511 -23.61 26.34 -20.45
CA GLU A 511 -23.85 27.45 -21.38
C GLU A 511 -24.44 27.00 -22.71
N LEU A 512 -25.16 27.91 -23.38
CA LEU A 512 -25.78 27.68 -24.68
C LEU A 512 -25.15 28.58 -25.74
N ASN A 513 -24.88 28.04 -26.92
CA ASN A 513 -24.26 28.79 -28.02
C ASN A 513 -25.06 30.02 -28.51
N THR A 514 -26.36 30.11 -28.21
CA THR A 514 -27.17 31.29 -28.53
C THR A 514 -28.44 31.36 -27.69
N SER A 515 -28.82 32.57 -27.26
CA SER A 515 -30.04 32.84 -26.50
C SER A 515 -31.29 33.05 -27.37
N SER A 516 -31.14 33.26 -28.69
CA SER A 516 -32.30 33.39 -29.59
C SER A 516 -32.02 33.03 -31.05
N LYS A 517 -33.04 32.54 -31.76
CA LYS A 517 -32.96 32.25 -33.20
C LYS A 517 -34.30 32.50 -33.91
N THR A 518 -34.24 32.98 -35.15
CA THR A 518 -35.40 33.03 -36.05
C THR A 518 -35.37 31.86 -37.02
N LEU A 519 -36.46 31.11 -37.10
CA LEU A 519 -36.69 30.05 -38.08
C LEU A 519 -37.91 30.37 -38.94
N TYR A 520 -38.12 29.59 -40.00
CA TYR A 520 -39.24 29.75 -40.91
C TYR A 520 -40.00 28.45 -41.15
N THR A 521 -41.29 28.56 -41.46
CA THR A 521 -42.14 27.38 -41.75
C THR A 521 -41.73 26.63 -43.03
N LYS A 522 -40.99 27.28 -43.95
CA LYS A 522 -40.35 26.69 -45.13
C LYS A 522 -39.02 27.39 -45.43
N GLY A 523 -38.06 26.68 -46.02
CA GLY A 523 -36.69 27.17 -46.25
C GLY A 523 -35.79 26.86 -45.05
N SER A 524 -35.54 27.85 -44.18
CA SER A 524 -34.73 27.67 -42.96
C SER A 524 -35.57 27.13 -41.80
N THR A 525 -35.86 25.82 -41.85
CA THR A 525 -36.77 25.14 -40.91
C THR A 525 -36.08 24.52 -39.71
N LYS A 526 -34.74 24.43 -39.69
CA LYS A 526 -33.97 23.77 -38.63
C LYS A 526 -32.76 24.59 -38.18
N THR A 527 -32.38 24.43 -36.92
CA THR A 527 -31.10 24.90 -36.35
C THR A 527 -30.64 23.91 -35.28
N THR A 528 -29.34 23.90 -34.98
CA THR A 528 -28.79 23.11 -33.87
C THR A 528 -28.35 24.04 -32.76
N LEU A 529 -28.82 23.78 -31.54
CA LEU A 529 -28.32 24.41 -30.32
C LEU A 529 -27.23 23.51 -29.74
N LYS A 530 -26.12 24.11 -29.31
CA LYS A 530 -24.99 23.40 -28.69
C LYS A 530 -24.83 23.89 -27.26
N VAL A 531 -24.71 22.94 -26.34
CA VAL A 531 -24.41 23.19 -24.93
C VAL A 531 -22.93 22.91 -24.69
N THR A 532 -22.27 23.80 -23.97
CA THR A 532 -20.91 23.61 -23.45
C THR A 532 -21.00 23.50 -21.93
N THR A 533 -20.44 22.44 -21.35
CA THR A 533 -20.59 22.13 -19.92
C THR A 533 -19.46 21.21 -19.43
N ASN A 534 -19.06 21.35 -18.17
CA ASN A 534 -18.17 20.42 -17.44
C ASN A 534 -18.94 19.40 -16.57
N LEU A 535 -20.27 19.50 -16.52
CA LEU A 535 -21.14 18.58 -15.80
C LEU A 535 -21.24 17.19 -16.47
N THR A 536 -21.37 16.14 -15.66
CA THR A 536 -21.47 14.73 -16.10
C THR A 536 -22.91 14.25 -16.32
N ASP A 537 -23.89 14.98 -15.79
CA ASP A 537 -25.31 14.64 -15.91
C ASP A 537 -25.81 14.69 -17.35
N LYS A 538 -26.80 13.85 -17.65
CA LYS A 538 -27.39 13.77 -18.99
C LYS A 538 -28.14 15.06 -19.35
N ILE A 539 -27.77 15.64 -20.50
CA ILE A 539 -28.48 16.82 -21.04
C ILE A 539 -29.87 16.41 -21.59
N THR A 540 -30.90 17.12 -21.13
CA THR A 540 -32.28 16.97 -21.58
C THR A 540 -32.79 18.24 -22.24
N TRP A 541 -33.63 18.09 -23.28
CA TRP A 541 -34.16 19.20 -24.07
C TRP A 541 -35.69 19.23 -24.02
N LYS A 542 -36.26 20.41 -23.80
CA LYS A 542 -37.71 20.62 -23.77
C LYS A 542 -38.11 21.83 -24.59
N SER A 543 -39.23 21.74 -25.30
CA SER A 543 -39.87 22.90 -25.94
C SER A 543 -41.07 23.35 -25.12
N SER A 544 -41.20 24.66 -24.89
CA SER A 544 -42.39 25.24 -24.26
C SER A 544 -43.63 25.13 -25.15
N ASN A 545 -43.45 24.98 -26.48
CA ASN A 545 -44.56 24.81 -27.41
C ASN A 545 -44.17 23.94 -28.61
N ALA A 546 -44.40 22.63 -28.48
CA ALA A 546 -44.11 21.64 -29.50
C ALA A 546 -44.95 21.78 -30.79
N LYS A 547 -46.05 22.57 -30.77
CA LYS A 547 -46.81 22.91 -31.98
C LYS A 547 -46.11 24.00 -32.80
N VAL A 548 -45.30 24.84 -32.17
CA VAL A 548 -44.52 25.92 -32.83
C VAL A 548 -43.13 25.44 -33.24
N ALA A 549 -42.38 24.82 -32.32
CA ALA A 549 -41.06 24.24 -32.60
C ALA A 549 -40.80 23.02 -31.72
N THR A 550 -40.17 21.98 -32.27
CA THR A 550 -39.74 20.79 -31.52
C THR A 550 -38.23 20.70 -31.46
N VAL A 551 -37.69 20.12 -30.39
CA VAL A 551 -36.26 19.85 -30.22
C VAL A 551 -36.08 18.35 -29.98
N ASN A 552 -35.01 17.76 -30.53
CA ASN A 552 -34.66 16.36 -30.27
C ASN A 552 -33.54 16.25 -29.22
N SER A 553 -33.14 15.03 -28.87
CA SER A 553 -32.08 14.75 -27.88
C SER A 553 -30.70 15.31 -28.28
N LYS A 554 -30.47 15.59 -29.56
CA LYS A 554 -29.22 16.16 -30.09
C LYS A 554 -29.24 17.70 -30.17
N GLY A 555 -30.22 18.37 -29.56
CA GLY A 555 -30.37 19.82 -29.62
C GLY A 555 -30.80 20.37 -30.99
N VAL A 556 -31.27 19.52 -31.90
CA VAL A 556 -31.76 19.95 -33.22
C VAL A 556 -33.21 20.43 -33.11
N VAL A 557 -33.40 21.73 -33.32
CA VAL A 557 -34.70 22.40 -33.29
C VAL A 557 -35.30 22.41 -34.69
N THR A 558 -36.56 22.01 -34.82
CA THR A 558 -37.35 22.01 -36.06
C THR A 558 -38.59 22.90 -35.89
N ALA A 559 -38.75 23.88 -36.79
CA ALA A 559 -39.91 24.76 -36.86
C ALA A 559 -41.12 24.06 -37.47
N LYS A 560 -42.30 24.25 -36.87
CA LYS A 560 -43.56 23.66 -37.33
C LYS A 560 -44.60 24.72 -37.73
N ALA A 561 -44.84 25.71 -36.88
CA ALA A 561 -45.87 26.73 -37.10
C ALA A 561 -45.38 28.12 -36.69
N LYS A 562 -45.94 29.18 -37.30
CA LYS A 562 -45.64 30.56 -36.94
C LYS A 562 -45.96 30.79 -35.46
N GLY A 563 -45.03 31.38 -34.72
CA GLY A 563 -45.17 31.63 -33.29
C GLY A 563 -43.83 31.79 -32.60
N THR A 564 -43.85 31.78 -31.27
CA THR A 564 -42.62 31.74 -30.45
C THR A 564 -42.66 30.52 -29.54
N ALA A 565 -41.53 29.83 -29.42
CA ALA A 565 -41.31 28.75 -28.47
C ALA A 565 -39.99 29.00 -27.73
N VAL A 566 -39.90 28.59 -26.48
CA VAL A 566 -38.66 28.61 -25.70
C VAL A 566 -38.16 27.17 -25.62
N ILE A 567 -36.92 26.95 -26.03
CA ILE A 567 -36.25 25.67 -25.91
C ILE A 567 -35.37 25.73 -24.65
N THR A 568 -35.56 24.79 -23.75
CA THR A 568 -34.79 24.65 -22.50
C THR A 568 -33.88 23.45 -22.59
N ALA A 569 -32.59 23.64 -22.33
CA ALA A 569 -31.66 22.54 -22.04
C ALA A 569 -31.47 22.45 -20.52
N SER A 570 -31.44 21.24 -19.97
CA SER A 570 -31.22 21.01 -18.53
C SER A 570 -30.20 19.90 -18.31
N CYS A 571 -29.39 20.02 -17.26
CA CYS A 571 -28.39 19.07 -16.80
C CYS A 571 -28.38 19.13 -15.26
N GLY A 572 -28.91 18.11 -14.59
CA GLY A 572 -29.20 18.17 -13.16
C GLY A 572 -30.12 19.34 -12.80
N GLU A 573 -29.66 20.20 -11.88
CA GLU A 573 -30.33 21.43 -11.47
C GLU A 573 -30.14 22.62 -12.44
N TYR A 574 -29.13 22.56 -13.31
CA TYR A 574 -28.74 23.64 -14.22
C TYR A 574 -29.65 23.72 -15.44
N LYS A 575 -30.02 24.95 -15.85
CA LYS A 575 -30.93 25.22 -16.97
C LYS A 575 -30.51 26.43 -17.78
N VAL A 576 -30.53 26.28 -19.10
CA VAL A 576 -30.37 27.39 -20.06
C VAL A 576 -31.49 27.39 -21.08
N THR A 577 -31.81 28.57 -21.62
CA THR A 577 -32.94 28.72 -22.55
C THR A 577 -32.58 29.47 -23.82
N CYS A 578 -33.26 29.11 -24.92
CA CYS A 578 -33.18 29.79 -26.20
C CYS A 578 -34.59 30.13 -26.71
N LYS A 579 -34.80 31.39 -27.07
CA LYS A 579 -36.05 31.86 -27.68
C LYS A 579 -36.05 31.60 -29.19
N ILE A 580 -36.97 30.76 -29.64
CA ILE A 580 -37.18 30.44 -31.06
C ILE A 580 -38.38 31.20 -31.59
N THR A 581 -38.17 32.07 -32.56
CA THR A 581 -39.26 32.77 -33.27
C THR A 581 -39.44 32.18 -34.67
N VAL A 582 -40.58 31.56 -34.92
CA VAL A 582 -40.93 30.98 -36.21
C VAL A 582 -41.77 31.96 -37.01
N LYS A 583 -41.31 32.34 -38.21
CA LYS A 583 -42.00 33.25 -39.12
C LYS A 583 -42.46 32.53 -40.38
N ASN A 584 -43.44 33.10 -41.09
CA ASN A 584 -43.77 32.64 -42.44
C ASN A 584 -42.74 33.19 -43.43
N PRO A 585 -42.36 32.41 -44.46
CA PRO A 585 -41.53 32.91 -45.54
C PRO A 585 -42.25 34.07 -46.26
N SER A 586 -41.48 35.00 -46.80
CA SER A 586 -41.99 36.11 -47.61
C SER A 586 -41.27 36.18 -48.95
N LEU A 587 -42.00 36.61 -49.97
CA LEU A 587 -41.49 36.82 -51.33
C LEU A 587 -41.97 38.18 -51.83
N LYS A 588 -41.04 39.09 -52.07
CA LYS A 588 -41.30 40.44 -52.59
C LYS A 588 -40.74 40.56 -54.01
N LEU A 589 -41.53 41.10 -54.93
CA LEU A 589 -41.08 41.47 -56.27
C LEU A 589 -40.84 42.97 -56.32
N THR A 590 -39.75 43.41 -56.96
CA THR A 590 -39.47 44.85 -57.12
C THR A 590 -40.49 45.52 -58.03
N LYS A 591 -40.98 44.81 -59.03
CA LYS A 591 -42.09 45.22 -59.91
C LYS A 591 -43.06 44.05 -60.07
N SER A 592 -44.34 44.32 -60.25
CA SER A 592 -45.38 43.30 -60.48
C SER A 592 -45.70 43.09 -61.97
N SER A 593 -45.20 43.98 -62.85
CA SER A 593 -45.37 43.85 -64.29
C SER A 593 -44.26 44.53 -65.09
N ALA A 594 -44.16 44.19 -66.37
CA ALA A 594 -43.34 44.90 -67.36
C ALA A 594 -43.95 44.80 -68.77
N THR A 595 -43.67 45.80 -69.60
CA THR A 595 -43.93 45.75 -71.04
C THR A 595 -42.64 45.48 -71.79
N VAL A 596 -42.66 44.54 -72.74
CA VAL A 596 -41.47 44.09 -73.49
C VAL A 596 -41.81 44.05 -74.97
N LYS A 597 -40.97 44.61 -75.85
CA LYS A 597 -41.14 44.47 -77.31
C LYS A 597 -40.84 43.03 -77.74
N VAL A 598 -41.49 42.53 -78.79
CA VAL A 598 -41.17 41.21 -79.38
C VAL A 598 -39.65 41.07 -79.61
N GLY A 599 -39.06 39.95 -79.17
CA GLY A 599 -37.63 39.64 -79.29
C GLY A 599 -36.74 40.20 -78.17
N LYS A 600 -37.19 41.20 -77.40
CA LYS A 600 -36.42 41.80 -76.29
C LYS A 600 -36.66 41.07 -74.96
N THR A 601 -35.82 41.38 -73.97
CA THR A 601 -35.83 40.73 -72.64
C THR A 601 -36.03 41.73 -71.49
N THR A 602 -36.52 41.24 -70.35
CA THR A 602 -36.57 41.96 -69.06
C THR A 602 -36.24 41.00 -67.92
N LYS A 603 -35.75 41.48 -66.79
CA LYS A 603 -35.38 40.64 -65.64
C LYS A 603 -36.32 40.86 -64.47
N ILE A 604 -36.85 39.77 -63.92
CA ILE A 604 -37.63 39.80 -62.68
C ILE A 604 -36.64 39.89 -61.51
N SER A 605 -36.80 40.93 -60.68
CA SER A 605 -36.09 41.03 -59.40
C SER A 605 -37.02 40.59 -58.27
N ALA A 606 -36.63 39.53 -57.57
CA ALA A 606 -37.38 38.91 -56.48
C ALA A 606 -36.47 38.73 -55.25
N LYS A 607 -36.94 39.17 -54.08
CA LYS A 607 -36.27 38.99 -52.80
C LYS A 607 -37.11 38.07 -51.91
N ALA A 608 -36.54 36.91 -51.57
CA ALA A 608 -37.14 35.97 -50.64
C ALA A 608 -36.52 36.10 -49.24
N THR A 609 -37.32 35.90 -48.20
CA THR A 609 -36.85 35.82 -46.81
C THR A 609 -37.55 34.65 -46.14
N PRO A 610 -36.84 33.56 -45.76
CA PRO A 610 -35.40 33.38 -45.88
C PRO A 610 -34.98 33.25 -47.36
N SER A 611 -33.68 33.36 -47.64
CA SER A 611 -33.15 33.09 -48.98
C SER A 611 -33.46 31.63 -49.39
N GLY A 612 -33.58 31.38 -50.68
CA GLY A 612 -33.93 30.07 -51.19
C GLY A 612 -33.94 30.04 -52.71
N LYS A 613 -34.05 28.84 -53.28
CA LYS A 613 -34.15 28.65 -54.73
C LYS A 613 -35.44 29.28 -55.24
N VAL A 614 -35.32 30.29 -56.10
CA VAL A 614 -36.45 30.94 -56.77
C VAL A 614 -36.72 30.22 -58.09
N THR A 615 -37.96 29.80 -58.33
CA THR A 615 -38.39 29.17 -59.58
C THR A 615 -39.40 30.04 -60.31
N TYR A 616 -39.38 29.96 -61.64
CA TYR A 616 -40.20 30.78 -62.53
C TYR A 616 -40.96 29.89 -63.50
N LYS A 617 -42.26 30.17 -63.71
CA LYS A 617 -43.09 29.44 -64.68
C LYS A 617 -43.92 30.42 -65.50
N SER A 618 -43.85 30.33 -66.83
CA SER A 618 -44.71 31.11 -67.72
C SER A 618 -46.08 30.45 -67.89
N SER A 619 -47.16 31.24 -67.86
CA SER A 619 -48.51 30.77 -68.15
C SER A 619 -48.72 30.45 -69.64
N ASN A 620 -47.97 31.11 -70.54
CA ASN A 620 -48.03 30.86 -71.97
C ASN A 620 -46.66 31.10 -72.61
N THR A 621 -45.94 30.02 -72.88
CA THR A 621 -44.59 30.04 -73.47
C THR A 621 -44.57 30.47 -74.93
N LYS A 622 -45.72 30.48 -75.62
CA LYS A 622 -45.86 31.04 -76.98
C LYS A 622 -45.85 32.58 -76.97
N ILE A 623 -46.28 33.19 -75.86
CA ILE A 623 -46.31 34.67 -75.68
C ILE A 623 -45.02 35.18 -75.04
N ALA A 624 -44.58 34.58 -73.93
CA ALA A 624 -43.33 34.93 -73.26
C ALA A 624 -42.69 33.71 -72.58
N THR A 625 -41.36 33.59 -72.67
CA THR A 625 -40.58 32.56 -71.96
C THR A 625 -39.77 33.17 -70.83
N VAL A 626 -39.54 32.42 -69.75
CA VAL A 626 -38.71 32.84 -68.62
C VAL A 626 -37.60 31.81 -68.37
N SER A 627 -36.39 32.29 -68.11
CA SER A 627 -35.25 31.45 -67.74
C SER A 627 -35.19 31.16 -66.25
N SER A 628 -34.35 30.19 -65.85
CA SER A 628 -34.05 29.88 -64.44
C SER A 628 -33.46 31.05 -63.66
N LYS A 629 -32.84 32.03 -64.35
CA LYS A 629 -32.29 33.27 -63.77
C LYS A 629 -33.30 34.42 -63.72
N GLY A 630 -34.58 34.16 -64.04
CA GLY A 630 -35.64 35.17 -64.00
C GLY A 630 -35.64 36.16 -65.16
N VAL A 631 -34.91 35.88 -66.25
CA VAL A 631 -34.92 36.70 -67.48
C VAL A 631 -36.07 36.23 -68.37
N VAL A 632 -36.97 37.16 -68.69
CA VAL A 632 -38.18 36.96 -69.52
C VAL A 632 -37.92 37.48 -70.92
N LYS A 633 -38.23 36.69 -71.96
CA LYS A 633 -38.15 37.06 -73.39
C LYS A 633 -39.56 37.10 -74.00
N GLY A 634 -39.92 38.21 -74.66
CA GLY A 634 -41.18 38.32 -75.41
C GLY A 634 -41.10 37.63 -76.77
N LYS A 635 -42.07 36.77 -77.10
CA LYS A 635 -42.10 36.00 -78.36
C LYS A 635 -43.20 36.43 -79.33
N LYS A 636 -44.41 36.68 -78.84
CA LYS A 636 -45.57 37.09 -79.65
C LYS A 636 -46.39 38.13 -78.91
N LYS A 637 -46.97 39.09 -79.64
CA LYS A 637 -47.88 40.11 -79.08
C LYS A 637 -48.98 39.45 -78.25
N GLY A 638 -49.19 39.93 -77.02
CA GLY A 638 -50.13 39.32 -76.07
C GLY A 638 -49.71 39.53 -74.61
N THR A 639 -50.46 38.95 -73.67
CA THR A 639 -50.15 39.03 -72.23
C THR A 639 -49.85 37.65 -71.66
N ALA A 640 -48.76 37.51 -70.91
CA ALA A 640 -48.39 36.29 -70.20
C ALA A 640 -48.16 36.58 -68.70
N LYS A 641 -48.50 35.64 -67.83
CA LYS A 641 -48.25 35.72 -66.38
C LYS A 641 -47.06 34.81 -66.03
N ILE A 642 -46.06 35.36 -65.37
CA ILE A 642 -44.91 34.59 -64.85
C ILE A 642 -45.12 34.36 -63.35
N THR A 643 -45.27 33.10 -62.96
CA THR A 643 -45.36 32.70 -61.55
C THR A 643 -43.96 32.54 -60.98
N VAL A 644 -43.62 33.37 -60.00
CA VAL A 644 -42.39 33.32 -59.21
C VAL A 644 -42.67 32.57 -57.91
N THR A 645 -41.93 31.51 -57.62
CA THR A 645 -42.11 30.70 -56.41
C THR A 645 -40.81 30.61 -55.62
N CYS A 646 -40.86 30.81 -54.31
CA CYS A 646 -39.73 30.55 -53.41
C CYS A 646 -40.24 30.16 -52.03
N ASN A 647 -39.65 29.13 -51.41
CA ASN A 647 -40.03 28.65 -50.07
C ASN A 647 -41.55 28.41 -49.91
N GLY A 648 -42.21 27.96 -50.98
CA GLY A 648 -43.66 27.72 -51.02
C GLY A 648 -44.55 28.97 -51.20
N VAL A 649 -43.98 30.18 -51.21
CA VAL A 649 -44.71 31.43 -51.51
C VAL A 649 -44.71 31.68 -53.01
N LYS A 650 -45.88 32.01 -53.58
CA LYS A 650 -46.04 32.34 -55.00
C LYS A 650 -46.39 33.81 -55.19
N LYS A 651 -45.78 34.45 -56.19
CA LYS A 651 -46.12 35.80 -56.68
C LYS A 651 -46.23 35.77 -58.20
N VAL A 652 -47.07 36.63 -58.75
CA VAL A 652 -47.30 36.71 -60.20
C VAL A 652 -46.70 38.00 -60.74
N PHE A 653 -45.93 37.88 -61.82
CA PHE A 653 -45.38 38.99 -62.59
C PHE A 653 -46.03 39.01 -63.98
N THR A 654 -46.76 40.08 -64.32
CA THR A 654 -47.47 40.18 -65.60
C THR A 654 -46.59 40.80 -66.68
N VAL A 655 -46.50 40.15 -67.84
CA VAL A 655 -45.68 40.58 -68.98
C VAL A 655 -46.61 40.90 -70.15
N LYS A 656 -46.57 42.15 -70.62
CA LYS A 656 -47.28 42.57 -71.84
C LYS A 656 -46.28 42.67 -72.99
N VAL A 657 -46.45 41.83 -74.01
CA VAL A 657 -45.62 41.85 -75.21
C VAL A 657 -46.30 42.70 -76.28
N LYS A 658 -45.62 43.77 -76.72
CA LYS A 658 -46.10 44.69 -77.76
C LYS A 658 -45.37 44.49 -79.07
#